data_AF-A0A3L7S760-F1
#
_entry.id   AF-A0A3L7S760-F1
#
_cell.length_a   1.000
_cell.length_b   1.000
_cell.length_c   1.000
_cell.angle_alpha   90.00
_cell.angle_beta   90.00
_cell.angle_gamma   90.00
#
_symmetry.space_group_name_H-M   'P 1'
#
loop_
_entity.id
_entity.type
_entity.pdbx_description
1 polymer ?
#
loop_
_entity_poly.entity_id
_entity_poly.type
_entity_poly.pdbx_seq_one_letter_code
_entity_poly.pdbx_strand_id
1 'polypeptide(L)'
;MRRGLDAAGLNHRPILLAVVTDVSLDGEPAPEWLVVTPDHLTVARDDSVSRSVAWPDVRDVRTAAGVGGGCLQLRLADGWIDLLRYSNALAHRFHHVSRGLSRVRETLAAGLPCDALPCDGPLDPPRCGGCGLRLADTSDACPRCLQKGRILQRVARLLVPHARSAGLLCLLTLLGVVAELVPPKLQQYMVDDILSARAADTARPDFTTALLVVVLALALSRVVLSAVGMFKGRLAAAIGGGLTATLRAEMVTKLQGLSVAYYDRHQVGSMISRVAHDSEVLHGLMQQITGGFLLQVVQLVGVGAMLFWINPVLALYTLIPVPLVILGSWVFWRHVYPRYYRLWDASSKQMTTLSGMLSGIRVVKAFAQEPGERERFHGASDHLRRWREWVEHTNAAYAAAMQVVFGLGGLIVWYVGGRDVIGGEMTLGQLIAFLAYLAMFYAPLGALSNFTTWLTSFLSGSKRVLELLDAPVQVGEPATPARWTDVRGAIRFANVTFGYDANQPVLHDVSFEVRPGEMVGIVGRSGSGKSTLVNLLGRFHDVQEGSITVDGHDIRTIASRDLREKLGIVFQESFLFRGTIWRNLCYGRPGATIEEGLAAAKAAGAHDFICRQSLAYETLLGEQGAGLSGGEKQRLSIARTLLYDPRILVLDEATSNIDAEAERAIQDALAVLVRGRTTIAIAHRLSTLRNADRILAFDRGRLAEQGTHAELLAADGIYARLVRLQTQVSKHPSVDRLLDTGGEAAAAPVPAAEPAAAGIAWLTPGRQRFVTGPLGRIDMQVGNALEAGIFVVPALPASHPECWLSVRRWNDAGDDVEIGMIRALADWEPTDRAVLRTALCRRSLVRTIRGIHGVRLGQGFLDFDVDTDVGRRSFSTRWTQGQVLDFGSGGRMLIDSDDNRWVIPRVDDLPKADQERFLHYVYW
;
A
#
# COMPACT_ATOMS: atom_id res chain seq x y z
N MET A 1 -35.13 7.78 23.37
CA MET A 1 -34.15 8.83 23.81
C MET A 1 -34.74 9.88 24.75
N ARG A 2 -35.57 10.85 24.33
CA ARG A 2 -36.15 11.87 25.25
C ARG A 2 -36.90 11.21 26.43
N ARG A 3 -37.68 10.16 26.14
CA ARG A 3 -38.36 9.31 27.13
C ARG A 3 -37.42 8.50 28.04
N GLY A 4 -36.28 8.03 27.53
CA GLY A 4 -35.26 7.34 28.33
C GLY A 4 -34.46 8.29 29.23
N LEU A 5 -34.19 9.52 28.76
CA LEU A 5 -33.61 10.60 29.56
C LEU A 5 -34.61 11.11 30.62
N ASP A 6 -35.91 11.13 30.31
CA ASP A 6 -36.99 11.39 31.29
C ASP A 6 -37.05 10.30 32.36
N ALA A 7 -37.02 9.01 31.97
CA ALA A 7 -37.03 7.87 32.89
C ALA A 7 -35.79 7.84 33.81
N ALA A 8 -34.67 8.42 33.38
CA ALA A 8 -33.43 8.55 34.14
C ALA A 8 -33.35 9.84 34.99
N GLY A 9 -34.35 10.73 34.91
CA GLY A 9 -34.32 12.04 35.60
C GLY A 9 -33.30 13.03 35.04
N LEU A 10 -32.88 12.87 33.78
CA LEU A 10 -31.81 13.65 33.13
C LEU A 10 -32.32 14.71 32.16
N ASN A 11 -33.62 14.73 31.82
CA ASN A 11 -34.18 15.61 30.79
C ASN A 11 -34.25 17.10 31.19
N HIS A 12 -34.07 17.43 32.48
CA HIS A 12 -34.05 18.81 33.01
C HIS A 12 -32.63 19.38 33.18
N ARG A 13 -31.58 18.66 32.78
CA ARG A 13 -30.18 19.06 33.00
C ARG A 13 -29.53 19.56 31.69
N PRO A 14 -28.58 20.51 31.76
CA PRO A 14 -27.83 20.93 30.58
C PRO A 14 -26.99 19.76 30.06
N ILE A 15 -27.18 19.42 28.78
CA ILE A 15 -26.42 18.37 28.10
C ILE A 15 -25.16 19.03 27.52
N LEU A 16 -23.99 18.59 27.98
CA LEU A 16 -22.69 19.07 27.50
C LEU A 16 -22.31 18.45 26.15
N LEU A 17 -22.70 17.19 25.94
CA LEU A 17 -22.44 16.44 24.72
C LEU A 17 -23.44 15.28 24.59
N ALA A 18 -23.95 15.05 23.38
CA ALA A 18 -24.66 13.82 23.03
C ALA A 18 -24.06 13.24 21.75
N VAL A 19 -23.51 12.03 21.81
CA VAL A 19 -22.85 11.37 20.68
C VAL A 19 -23.33 9.92 20.56
N VAL A 20 -23.53 9.45 19.34
CA VAL A 20 -24.02 8.11 19.03
C VAL A 20 -22.91 7.16 18.60
N THR A 21 -22.98 5.91 19.04
CA THR A 21 -22.18 4.77 18.56
C THR A 21 -22.92 4.01 17.47
N ASP A 22 -22.24 3.13 16.75
CA ASP A 22 -22.82 2.25 15.73
C ASP A 22 -22.89 0.78 16.15
N VAL A 23 -22.26 0.45 17.28
CA VAL A 23 -22.18 -0.90 17.83
C VAL A 23 -22.44 -0.84 19.33
N SER A 24 -23.21 -1.79 19.84
CA SER A 24 -23.38 -1.97 21.28
C SER A 24 -22.10 -2.50 21.92
N LEU A 25 -22.02 -2.42 23.24
CA LEU A 25 -20.88 -2.99 23.95
C LEU A 25 -20.67 -4.49 23.65
N ASP A 26 -21.75 -5.25 23.48
CA ASP A 26 -21.72 -6.69 23.19
C ASP A 26 -21.38 -6.99 21.72
N GLY A 27 -21.12 -5.97 20.90
CA GLY A 27 -20.76 -6.13 19.50
C GLY A 27 -21.94 -6.28 18.55
N GLU A 28 -23.18 -5.99 18.97
CA GLU A 28 -24.34 -5.97 18.08
C GLU A 28 -24.42 -4.63 17.33
N PRO A 29 -24.93 -4.61 16.09
CA PRO A 29 -25.14 -3.37 15.34
C PRO A 29 -26.37 -2.61 15.88
N ALA A 30 -26.22 -2.00 17.06
CA ALA A 30 -27.24 -1.20 17.71
C ALA A 30 -26.64 0.13 18.20
N PRO A 31 -27.28 1.28 17.91
CA PRO A 31 -26.76 2.57 18.31
C PRO A 31 -26.95 2.80 19.81
N GLU A 32 -25.87 3.14 20.51
CA GLU A 32 -25.91 3.61 21.90
C GLU A 32 -25.55 5.09 21.94
N TRP A 33 -26.24 5.85 22.79
CA TRP A 33 -26.01 7.28 22.97
C TRP A 33 -25.21 7.51 24.23
N LEU A 34 -24.04 8.14 24.09
CA LEU A 34 -23.33 8.74 25.20
C LEU A 34 -23.87 10.16 25.41
N VAL A 35 -24.45 10.39 26.59
CA VAL A 35 -24.95 11.69 27.04
C VAL A 35 -24.12 12.13 28.23
N VAL A 36 -23.47 13.28 28.08
CA VAL A 36 -22.59 13.87 29.09
C VAL A 36 -23.30 15.06 29.71
N THR A 37 -23.39 15.06 31.03
CA THR A 37 -23.94 16.16 31.84
C THR A 37 -22.87 16.62 32.84
N PRO A 38 -23.04 17.78 33.50
CA PRO A 38 -22.09 18.26 34.52
C PRO A 38 -21.86 17.29 35.68
N ASP A 39 -22.83 16.42 35.96
CA ASP A 39 -22.78 15.50 37.11
C ASP A 39 -22.47 14.05 36.72
N HIS A 40 -22.91 13.61 35.53
CA HIS A 40 -22.89 12.20 35.13
C HIS A 40 -22.50 11.99 33.65
N LEU A 41 -21.86 10.85 33.38
CA LEU A 41 -21.78 10.24 32.06
C LEU A 41 -22.80 9.11 31.97
N THR A 42 -23.73 9.20 31.02
CA THR A 42 -24.80 8.22 30.86
C THR A 42 -24.77 7.62 29.45
N VAL A 43 -24.82 6.30 29.37
CA VAL A 43 -25.03 5.57 28.13
C VAL A 43 -26.49 5.10 28.08
N ALA A 44 -27.19 5.47 27.02
CA ALA A 44 -28.59 5.11 26.81
C ALA A 44 -28.74 4.34 25.50
N ARG A 45 -29.57 3.30 25.52
CA ARG A 45 -29.97 2.54 24.33
C ARG A 45 -31.50 2.56 24.28
N ASP A 46 -32.04 2.99 23.14
CA ASP A 46 -33.49 3.13 22.92
C ASP A 46 -34.20 3.98 23.99
N ASP A 47 -34.88 3.33 24.94
CA ASP A 47 -35.64 3.91 26.05
C ASP A 47 -35.14 3.48 27.45
N SER A 48 -33.99 2.79 27.54
CA SER A 48 -33.36 2.41 28.81
C SER A 48 -31.95 2.98 28.96
N VAL A 49 -31.58 3.31 30.20
CA VAL A 49 -30.20 3.65 30.55
C VAL A 49 -29.43 2.36 30.78
N SER A 50 -28.40 2.12 29.97
CA SER A 50 -27.56 0.93 30.12
C SER A 50 -26.53 1.13 31.23
N ARG A 51 -25.92 2.33 31.32
CA ARG A 51 -24.89 2.66 32.31
C ARG A 51 -24.97 4.14 32.68
N SER A 52 -24.74 4.46 33.95
CA SER A 52 -24.56 5.84 34.39
C SER A 52 -23.47 5.88 35.45
N VAL A 53 -22.54 6.82 35.33
CA VAL A 53 -21.40 7.00 36.24
C VAL A 53 -21.29 8.48 36.61
N ALA A 54 -21.19 8.77 37.91
CA ALA A 54 -20.99 10.13 38.39
C ALA A 54 -19.52 10.56 38.21
N TRP A 55 -19.28 11.83 37.86
CA TRP A 55 -17.91 12.35 37.67
C TRP A 55 -16.96 12.14 38.85
N PRO A 56 -17.39 12.25 40.14
CA PRO A 56 -16.50 12.02 41.27
C PRO A 56 -15.87 10.62 41.32
N ASP A 57 -16.53 9.62 40.72
CA ASP A 57 -16.05 8.24 40.68
C ASP A 57 -15.05 7.99 39.53
N VAL A 58 -14.98 8.90 38.56
CA VAL A 58 -14.15 8.76 37.36
C VAL A 58 -12.75 9.27 37.64
N ARG A 59 -11.81 8.33 37.80
CA ARG A 59 -10.38 8.65 37.97
C ARG A 59 -9.69 8.94 36.66
N ASP A 60 -10.04 8.25 35.57
CA ASP A 60 -9.40 8.43 34.26
C ASP A 60 -10.30 8.02 33.09
N VAL A 61 -10.02 8.56 31.90
CA VAL A 61 -10.78 8.30 30.66
C VAL A 61 -9.81 8.03 29.51
N ARG A 62 -10.05 6.95 28.76
CA ARG A 62 -9.25 6.64 27.56
C ARG A 62 -10.05 5.89 26.50
N THR A 63 -9.58 5.94 25.27
CA THR A 63 -9.95 4.97 24.23
C THR A 63 -9.00 3.79 24.23
N ALA A 64 -9.53 2.56 24.19
CA ALA A 64 -8.75 1.34 24.02
C ALA A 64 -9.04 0.73 22.65
N ALA A 65 -8.00 0.53 21.84
CA ALA A 65 -8.13 -0.14 20.54
C ALA A 65 -8.45 -1.64 20.72
N GLY A 66 -9.29 -2.17 19.85
CA GLY A 66 -9.58 -3.59 19.71
C GLY A 66 -9.38 -4.07 18.27
N VAL A 67 -9.72 -5.32 17.99
CA VAL A 67 -9.69 -5.86 16.62
C VAL A 67 -10.95 -5.40 15.90
N GLY A 68 -10.83 -4.57 14.85
CA GLY A 68 -11.99 -4.12 14.05
C GLY A 68 -12.85 -3.00 14.66
N GLY A 69 -12.42 -2.39 15.77
CA GLY A 69 -13.11 -1.28 16.44
C GLY A 69 -12.39 -0.86 17.72
N GLY A 70 -13.02 -0.01 18.54
CA GLY A 70 -12.48 0.44 19.82
C GLY A 70 -13.53 0.57 20.91
N CYS A 71 -13.09 0.71 22.16
CA CYS A 71 -13.94 0.94 23.32
C CYS A 71 -13.53 2.22 24.05
N LEU A 72 -14.51 2.98 24.53
CA LEU A 72 -14.27 4.07 25.47
C LEU A 72 -14.27 3.48 26.88
N GLN A 73 -13.18 3.67 27.62
CA GLN A 73 -12.97 3.11 28.95
C GLN A 73 -12.88 4.21 30.02
N LEU A 74 -13.43 3.91 31.20
CA LEU A 74 -13.29 4.72 32.40
C LEU A 74 -12.51 3.95 33.46
N ARG A 75 -11.62 4.63 34.20
CA ARG A 75 -10.99 4.07 35.40
C ARG A 75 -11.78 4.52 36.62
N LEU A 76 -12.32 3.56 37.35
CA LEU A 76 -12.97 3.78 38.66
C LEU A 76 -12.00 3.39 39.78
N ALA A 77 -12.45 3.46 41.04
CA ALA A 77 -11.66 3.00 42.19
C ALA A 77 -11.22 1.53 42.05
N ASP A 78 -12.11 0.69 41.51
CA ASP A 78 -11.95 -0.76 41.40
C ASP A 78 -11.45 -1.23 40.01
N GLY A 79 -10.79 -0.35 39.25
CA GLY A 79 -10.16 -0.68 37.96
C GLY A 79 -10.84 -0.10 36.72
N TRP A 80 -10.44 -0.59 35.55
CA TRP A 80 -10.95 -0.12 34.25
C TRP A 80 -12.27 -0.81 33.88
N ILE A 81 -13.22 -0.03 33.38
CA ILE A 81 -14.49 -0.52 32.83
C ILE A 81 -14.66 -0.06 31.38
N ASP A 82 -15.30 -0.89 30.56
CA ASP A 82 -15.72 -0.51 29.22
C ASP A 82 -17.08 0.21 29.30
N LEU A 83 -17.11 1.50 28.94
CA LEU A 83 -18.31 2.31 28.98
C LEU A 83 -19.20 2.03 27.76
N LEU A 84 -18.60 2.10 26.57
CA LEU A 84 -19.26 1.87 25.29
C LEU A 84 -18.26 1.41 24.23
N ARG A 85 -18.78 1.00 23.09
CA ARG A 85 -18.00 0.50 21.95
C ARG A 85 -18.36 1.22 20.66
N TYR A 86 -17.44 1.22 19.72
CA TYR A 86 -17.60 1.81 18.40
C TYR A 86 -16.79 1.05 17.33
N SER A 87 -17.23 1.10 16.07
CA SER A 87 -16.45 0.56 14.95
C SER A 87 -15.29 1.48 14.55
N ASN A 88 -14.43 1.00 13.64
CA ASN A 88 -13.36 1.82 13.06
C ASN A 88 -13.91 3.04 12.29
N ALA A 89 -15.17 3.01 11.84
CA ALA A 89 -15.80 4.17 11.25
C ALA A 89 -15.94 5.34 12.24
N LEU A 90 -16.11 5.10 13.54
CA LEU A 90 -16.32 6.18 14.53
C LEU A 90 -15.10 6.44 15.42
N ALA A 91 -13.96 5.82 15.16
CA ALA A 91 -12.83 5.89 16.07
C ALA A 91 -12.20 7.29 16.18
N HIS A 92 -12.11 8.07 15.10
CA HIS A 92 -11.74 9.50 15.17
C HIS A 92 -12.67 10.30 16.10
N ARG A 93 -13.99 10.16 15.91
CA ARG A 93 -15.02 10.80 16.73
C ARG A 93 -14.81 10.49 18.22
N PHE A 94 -14.65 9.22 18.57
CA PHE A 94 -14.50 8.83 19.98
C PHE A 94 -13.13 9.18 20.58
N HIS A 95 -12.11 9.40 19.74
CA HIS A 95 -10.85 9.98 20.21
C HIS A 95 -11.04 11.42 20.72
N HIS A 96 -11.72 12.27 19.92
CA HIS A 96 -12.10 13.64 20.30
C HIS A 96 -12.95 13.67 21.57
N VAL A 97 -13.96 12.80 21.63
CA VAL A 97 -14.84 12.68 22.80
C VAL A 97 -14.02 12.29 24.03
N SER A 98 -13.12 11.31 23.95
CA SER A 98 -12.29 10.91 25.10
C SER A 98 -11.42 12.06 25.62
N ARG A 99 -10.80 12.87 24.74
CA ARG A 99 -10.01 14.05 25.17
C ARG A 99 -10.88 15.09 25.85
N GLY A 100 -12.03 15.41 25.24
CA GLY A 100 -12.98 16.36 25.82
C GLY A 100 -13.49 15.92 27.20
N LEU A 101 -13.76 14.62 27.38
CA LEU A 101 -14.12 14.04 28.67
C LEU A 101 -12.99 14.17 29.71
N SER A 102 -11.72 13.91 29.32
CA SER A 102 -10.57 14.12 30.22
C SER A 102 -10.44 15.58 30.67
N ARG A 103 -10.64 16.55 29.74
CA ARG A 103 -10.61 17.98 30.06
C ARG A 103 -11.76 18.39 30.99
N VAL A 104 -12.96 17.86 30.78
CA VAL A 104 -14.12 18.12 31.66
C VAL A 104 -13.84 17.58 33.06
N ARG A 105 -13.28 16.36 33.20
CA ARG A 105 -12.85 15.82 34.49
C ARG A 105 -11.88 16.76 35.21
N GLU A 106 -10.85 17.23 34.51
CA GLU A 106 -9.84 18.13 35.09
C GLU A 106 -10.44 19.48 35.50
N THR A 107 -11.35 20.02 34.69
CA THR A 107 -12.06 21.28 34.97
C THR A 107 -12.97 21.16 36.20
N LEU A 108 -13.73 20.07 36.29
CA LEU A 108 -14.60 19.78 37.44
C LEU A 108 -13.78 19.50 38.71
N ALA A 109 -12.65 18.79 38.60
CA ALA A 109 -11.72 18.57 39.71
C ALA A 109 -11.08 19.88 40.21
N ALA A 110 -10.91 20.87 39.34
CA ALA A 110 -10.46 22.22 39.68
C ALA A 110 -11.59 23.14 40.21
N GLY A 111 -12.83 22.66 40.31
CA GLY A 111 -13.98 23.42 40.81
C GLY A 111 -14.53 24.48 39.85
N LEU A 112 -14.17 24.41 38.56
CA LEU A 112 -14.62 25.37 37.54
C LEU A 112 -15.92 24.87 36.85
N PRO A 113 -16.87 25.77 36.53
CA PRO A 113 -18.06 25.41 35.77
C PRO A 113 -17.69 25.02 34.33
N CYS A 114 -18.36 24.00 33.80
CA CYS A 114 -18.18 23.53 32.42
C CYS A 114 -19.51 23.64 31.68
N ASP A 115 -19.62 24.60 30.75
CA ASP A 115 -20.86 24.89 30.03
C ASP A 115 -20.96 24.15 28.68
N ALA A 116 -19.83 23.65 28.16
CA ALA A 116 -19.77 22.86 26.93
C ALA A 116 -18.52 21.97 26.92
N LEU A 117 -18.58 20.84 26.20
CA LEU A 117 -17.43 19.96 26.03
C LEU A 117 -16.47 20.54 24.96
N PRO A 118 -15.21 20.86 25.30
CA PRO A 118 -14.25 21.42 24.34
C PRO A 118 -13.70 20.30 23.43
N CYS A 119 -14.41 20.01 22.34
CA CYS A 119 -13.93 19.16 21.26
C CYS A 119 -13.11 19.98 20.25
N ASP A 120 -11.92 19.51 19.90
CA ASP A 120 -11.03 20.19 18.95
C ASP A 120 -11.44 19.84 17.50
N GLY A 121 -12.46 20.52 16.95
CA GLY A 121 -12.86 20.39 15.54
C GLY A 121 -14.11 19.50 15.28
N PRO A 122 -14.44 19.23 14.00
CA PRO A 122 -15.63 18.46 13.64
C PRO A 122 -15.47 16.99 14.04
N LEU A 123 -16.49 16.45 14.73
CA LEU A 123 -16.51 15.07 15.23
C LEU A 123 -16.40 14.02 14.11
N ASP A 124 -16.93 14.32 12.93
CA ASP A 124 -16.94 13.41 11.79
C ASP A 124 -16.10 13.96 10.62
N PRO A 125 -15.23 13.14 10.02
CA PRO A 125 -14.51 13.52 8.81
C PRO A 125 -15.44 13.67 7.60
N PRO A 126 -15.07 14.52 6.62
CA PRO A 126 -15.90 14.82 5.47
C PRO A 126 -16.16 13.59 4.58
N ARG A 127 -17.36 13.53 3.99
CA ARG A 127 -17.75 12.50 3.01
C ARG A 127 -17.99 13.14 1.65
N CYS A 128 -17.68 12.42 0.57
CA CYS A 128 -17.95 12.87 -0.79
C CYS A 128 -19.46 13.01 -1.03
N GLY A 129 -19.92 14.19 -1.46
CA GLY A 129 -21.34 14.46 -1.73
C GLY A 129 -21.98 13.63 -2.85
N GLY A 130 -21.18 13.00 -3.73
CA GLY A 130 -21.69 12.15 -4.81
C GLY A 130 -21.80 10.66 -4.46
N CYS A 131 -20.80 10.09 -3.78
CA CYS A 131 -20.74 8.64 -3.52
C CYS A 131 -20.60 8.24 -2.04
N GLY A 132 -20.56 9.20 -1.12
CA GLY A 132 -20.51 8.94 0.33
C GLY A 132 -19.16 8.41 0.85
N LEU A 133 -18.15 8.26 -0.01
CA LEU A 133 -16.79 7.83 0.37
C LEU A 133 -16.18 8.84 1.36
N ARG A 134 -15.62 8.35 2.45
CA ARG A 134 -14.90 9.16 3.44
C ARG A 134 -13.63 9.75 2.81
N LEU A 135 -13.43 11.05 3.00
CA LEU A 135 -12.27 11.82 2.52
C LEU A 135 -11.39 12.18 3.72
N ALA A 136 -10.08 12.34 3.51
CA ALA A 136 -9.18 12.76 4.58
C ALA A 136 -9.34 14.25 4.86
N ASP A 137 -9.50 15.07 3.80
CA ASP A 137 -9.88 16.48 3.89
C ASP A 137 -11.06 16.79 2.95
N THR A 138 -11.77 17.88 3.26
CA THR A 138 -12.79 18.52 2.43
C THR A 138 -12.27 18.91 1.03
N SER A 139 -10.97 19.17 0.89
CA SER A 139 -10.32 19.50 -0.38
C SER A 139 -9.94 18.31 -1.26
N ASP A 140 -10.04 17.07 -0.75
CA ASP A 140 -9.61 15.89 -1.49
C ASP A 140 -10.56 15.53 -2.63
N ALA A 141 -10.01 15.30 -3.82
CA ALA A 141 -10.77 14.79 -4.95
C ALA A 141 -11.19 13.33 -4.70
N CYS A 142 -12.49 13.03 -4.88
CA CYS A 142 -12.98 11.67 -4.69
C CYS A 142 -12.45 10.72 -5.78
N PRO A 143 -11.67 9.67 -5.42
CA PRO A 143 -11.10 8.73 -6.39
C PRO A 143 -12.19 7.89 -7.09
N ARG A 144 -13.32 7.64 -6.40
CA ARG A 144 -14.46 6.91 -6.97
C ARG A 144 -15.16 7.75 -8.06
N CYS A 145 -15.35 9.04 -7.83
CA CYS A 145 -16.07 9.91 -8.76
C CYS A 145 -15.24 10.40 -9.98
N LEU A 146 -13.99 9.96 -10.13
CA LEU A 146 -13.16 10.28 -11.29
C LEU A 146 -13.71 9.60 -12.57
N GLN A 147 -14.23 10.41 -13.50
CA GLN A 147 -14.87 9.91 -14.72
C GLN A 147 -13.87 9.38 -15.75
N LYS A 148 -14.12 8.18 -16.32
CA LYS A 148 -13.29 7.53 -17.36
C LYS A 148 -13.03 8.42 -18.59
N GLY A 149 -13.94 9.32 -18.94
CA GLY A 149 -13.75 10.29 -20.04
C GLY A 149 -12.58 11.26 -19.81
N ARG A 150 -12.29 11.59 -18.54
CA ARG A 150 -11.17 12.47 -18.18
C ARG A 150 -9.81 11.77 -18.34
N ILE A 151 -9.75 10.43 -18.20
CA ILE A 151 -8.52 9.64 -18.42
C ILE A 151 -8.06 9.78 -19.88
N LEU A 152 -8.97 9.51 -20.83
CA LEU A 152 -8.69 9.67 -22.26
C LEU A 152 -8.35 11.11 -22.62
N GLN A 153 -9.04 12.10 -22.03
CA GLN A 153 -8.72 13.51 -22.22
C GLN A 153 -7.32 13.86 -21.71
N ARG A 154 -6.88 13.27 -20.60
CA ARG A 154 -5.57 13.55 -20.00
C ARG A 154 -4.44 12.87 -20.76
N VAL A 155 -4.64 11.62 -21.19
CA VAL A 155 -3.72 10.95 -22.14
C VAL A 155 -3.64 11.73 -23.46
N ALA A 156 -4.77 12.25 -23.95
CA ALA A 156 -4.77 13.12 -25.14
C ALA A 156 -3.95 14.39 -24.91
N ARG A 157 -4.00 15.01 -23.72
CA ARG A 157 -3.12 16.16 -23.37
C ARG A 157 -1.64 15.79 -23.39
N LEU A 158 -1.27 14.60 -22.91
CA LEU A 158 0.11 14.10 -22.98
C LEU A 158 0.58 13.88 -24.43
N LEU A 159 -0.35 13.63 -25.37
CA LEU A 159 -0.06 13.47 -26.80
C LEU A 159 0.01 14.81 -27.57
N VAL A 160 -0.49 15.92 -27.02
CA VAL A 160 -0.51 17.24 -27.67
C VAL A 160 0.88 17.70 -28.16
N PRO A 161 1.97 17.58 -27.38
CA PRO A 161 3.31 17.96 -27.83
C PRO A 161 3.77 17.21 -29.09
N HIS A 162 3.25 16.00 -29.31
CA HIS A 162 3.59 15.14 -30.43
C HIS A 162 2.50 15.11 -31.53
N ALA A 163 1.50 15.98 -31.47
CA ALA A 163 0.33 15.94 -32.36
C ALA A 163 0.69 16.07 -33.86
N ARG A 164 1.71 16.87 -34.21
CA ARG A 164 2.18 17.01 -35.61
C ARG A 164 2.77 15.70 -36.13
N SER A 165 3.62 15.07 -35.33
CA SER A 165 4.26 13.80 -35.69
C SER A 165 3.26 12.66 -35.73
N ALA A 166 2.28 12.64 -34.81
CA ALA A 166 1.17 11.68 -34.84
C ALA A 166 0.28 11.89 -36.08
N GLY A 167 0.00 13.14 -36.47
CA GLY A 167 -0.72 13.45 -37.71
C GLY A 167 0.02 12.97 -38.96
N LEU A 168 1.33 13.22 -39.04
CA LEU A 168 2.18 12.71 -40.12
C LEU A 168 2.17 11.18 -40.18
N LEU A 169 2.22 10.53 -39.02
CA LEU A 169 2.17 9.07 -38.92
C LEU A 169 0.83 8.51 -39.43
N CYS A 170 -0.29 9.11 -39.03
CA CYS A 170 -1.61 8.75 -39.54
C CYS A 170 -1.69 8.93 -41.07
N LEU A 171 -1.18 10.04 -41.60
CA LEU A 171 -1.15 10.31 -43.05
C LEU A 171 -0.31 9.27 -43.80
N LEU A 172 0.92 9.01 -43.35
CA LEU A 172 1.80 8.01 -43.96
C LEU A 172 1.18 6.62 -43.93
N THR A 173 0.41 6.33 -42.89
CA THR A 173 -0.24 5.02 -42.79
C THR A 173 -1.46 4.91 -43.70
N LEU A 174 -2.25 5.97 -43.84
CA LEU A 174 -3.34 6.02 -44.82
C LEU A 174 -2.79 5.86 -46.25
N LEU A 175 -1.70 6.55 -46.58
CA LEU A 175 -0.99 6.39 -47.85
C LEU A 175 -0.47 4.96 -48.05
N GLY A 176 0.05 4.34 -46.99
CA GLY A 176 0.47 2.94 -47.01
C GLY A 176 -0.67 1.98 -47.35
N VAL A 177 -1.85 2.14 -46.73
CA VAL A 177 -3.04 1.31 -47.02
C VAL A 177 -3.47 1.47 -48.47
N VAL A 178 -3.49 2.71 -49.00
CA VAL A 178 -3.83 2.95 -50.41
C VAL A 178 -2.80 2.30 -51.34
N ALA A 179 -1.51 2.42 -51.02
CA ALA A 179 -0.43 1.81 -51.80
C ALA A 179 -0.47 0.27 -51.76
N GLU A 180 -0.92 -0.35 -50.67
CA GLU A 180 -1.13 -1.80 -50.57
C GLU A 180 -2.25 -2.32 -51.48
N LEU A 181 -3.18 -1.47 -51.92
CA LEU A 181 -4.22 -1.86 -52.87
C LEU A 181 -3.70 -1.98 -54.31
N VAL A 182 -2.52 -1.44 -54.64
CA VAL A 182 -1.98 -1.40 -56.01
C VAL A 182 -1.49 -2.77 -56.53
N PRO A 183 -0.72 -3.58 -55.76
CA PRO A 183 -0.12 -4.81 -56.27
C PRO A 183 -1.11 -5.84 -56.84
N PRO A 184 -2.28 -6.14 -56.24
CA PRO A 184 -3.22 -7.08 -56.84
C PRO A 184 -3.76 -6.61 -58.20
N LYS A 185 -3.92 -5.31 -58.41
CA LYS A 185 -4.32 -4.77 -59.73
C LYS A 185 -3.22 -4.84 -60.77
N LEU A 186 -1.96 -4.65 -60.37
CA LEU A 186 -0.82 -4.89 -61.25
C LEU A 186 -0.70 -6.39 -61.61
N GLN A 187 -1.02 -7.29 -60.68
CA GLN A 187 -1.10 -8.73 -60.96
C GLN A 187 -2.24 -9.05 -61.93
N GLN A 188 -3.41 -8.41 -61.78
CA GLN A 188 -4.48 -8.52 -62.77
C GLN A 188 -3.99 -8.11 -64.16
N TYR A 189 -3.43 -6.90 -64.29
CA TYR A 189 -2.93 -6.37 -65.56
C TYR A 189 -1.87 -7.29 -66.19
N MET A 190 -0.96 -7.85 -65.38
CA MET A 190 0.03 -8.81 -65.84
C MET A 190 -0.61 -10.08 -66.45
N VAL A 191 -1.70 -10.56 -65.86
CA VAL A 191 -2.37 -11.76 -66.35
C VAL A 191 -3.20 -11.43 -67.59
N ASP A 192 -4.06 -10.41 -67.52
CA ASP A 192 -5.03 -10.08 -68.57
C ASP A 192 -4.38 -9.50 -69.84
N ASP A 193 -3.47 -8.54 -69.70
CA ASP A 193 -2.96 -7.76 -70.83
C ASP A 193 -1.59 -8.24 -71.34
N ILE A 194 -0.83 -9.00 -70.54
CA ILE A 194 0.50 -9.48 -70.93
C ILE A 194 0.47 -10.99 -71.21
N LEU A 195 0.00 -11.80 -70.26
CA LEU A 195 0.03 -13.26 -70.39
C LEU A 195 -1.05 -13.81 -71.33
N SER A 196 -2.30 -13.36 -71.25
CA SER A 196 -3.36 -13.79 -72.18
C SER A 196 -3.22 -13.19 -73.58
N ALA A 197 -2.69 -11.98 -73.73
CA ALA A 197 -2.42 -11.38 -75.04
C ALA A 197 -1.41 -12.19 -75.87
N ARG A 198 -0.46 -12.88 -75.22
CA ARG A 198 0.47 -13.81 -75.89
C ARG A 198 -0.22 -15.08 -76.42
N ALA A 199 -1.33 -15.50 -75.83
CA ALA A 199 -2.10 -16.64 -76.34
C ALA A 199 -2.93 -16.28 -77.58
N ALA A 200 -3.19 -14.99 -77.82
CA ALA A 200 -3.96 -14.44 -78.93
C ALA A 200 -3.04 -13.73 -79.95
N ASP A 201 -2.24 -14.52 -80.64
CA ASP A 201 -1.29 -14.22 -81.73
C ASP A 201 -1.45 -12.88 -82.51
N THR A 202 -1.11 -11.74 -81.91
CA THR A 202 -1.03 -10.43 -82.61
C THR A 202 0.17 -9.61 -82.16
N ALA A 203 0.99 -9.22 -83.13
CA ALA A 203 2.28 -8.55 -82.96
C ALA A 203 2.17 -7.08 -82.48
N ARG A 204 2.76 -6.76 -81.31
CA ARG A 204 3.38 -5.47 -80.91
C ARG A 204 4.01 -5.54 -79.49
N PRO A 205 4.85 -4.54 -79.11
CA PRO A 205 6.29 -4.68 -78.93
C PRO A 205 6.72 -5.57 -77.75
N ASP A 206 7.85 -6.24 -77.95
CA ASP A 206 8.72 -6.94 -76.98
C ASP A 206 8.08 -7.32 -75.62
N PHE A 207 7.30 -8.41 -75.62
CA PHE A 207 6.67 -9.04 -74.44
C PHE A 207 7.61 -9.12 -73.22
N THR A 208 8.91 -9.38 -73.46
CA THR A 208 9.90 -9.46 -72.40
C THR A 208 10.08 -8.12 -71.68
N THR A 209 10.03 -7.01 -72.41
CA THR A 209 10.14 -5.65 -71.85
C THR A 209 8.88 -5.24 -71.07
N ALA A 210 7.68 -5.54 -71.58
CA ALA A 210 6.43 -5.23 -70.89
C ALA A 210 6.28 -6.01 -69.58
N LEU A 211 6.59 -7.31 -69.59
CA LEU A 211 6.62 -8.13 -68.38
C LEU A 211 7.69 -7.63 -67.40
N LEU A 212 8.89 -7.31 -67.88
CA LEU A 212 9.96 -6.75 -67.05
C LEU A 212 9.53 -5.43 -66.40
N VAL A 213 8.85 -4.53 -67.12
CA VAL A 213 8.35 -3.25 -66.58
C VAL A 213 7.33 -3.48 -65.46
N VAL A 214 6.38 -4.41 -65.63
CA VAL A 214 5.37 -4.69 -64.59
C VAL A 214 6.00 -5.37 -63.37
N VAL A 215 6.93 -6.32 -63.58
CA VAL A 215 7.67 -6.96 -62.49
C VAL A 215 8.56 -5.94 -61.75
N LEU A 216 9.22 -5.03 -62.46
CA LEU A 216 9.98 -3.93 -61.87
C LEU A 216 9.07 -2.95 -61.11
N ALA A 217 7.87 -2.67 -61.62
CA ALA A 217 6.88 -1.84 -60.92
C ALA A 217 6.38 -2.53 -59.64
N LEU A 218 6.12 -3.85 -59.68
CA LEU A 218 5.79 -4.66 -58.50
C LEU A 218 6.94 -4.67 -57.49
N ALA A 219 8.17 -4.89 -57.93
CA ALA A 219 9.36 -4.86 -57.09
C ALA A 219 9.55 -3.46 -56.47
N LEU A 220 9.44 -2.39 -57.26
CA LEU A 220 9.52 -1.01 -56.80
C LEU A 220 8.43 -0.70 -55.78
N SER A 221 7.17 -1.11 -56.03
CA SER A 221 6.08 -0.90 -55.08
C SER A 221 6.34 -1.60 -53.74
N ARG A 222 6.90 -2.82 -53.75
CA ARG A 222 7.31 -3.54 -52.53
C ARG A 222 8.45 -2.84 -51.80
N VAL A 223 9.45 -2.32 -52.51
CA VAL A 223 10.55 -1.54 -51.92
C VAL A 223 10.02 -0.25 -51.30
N VAL A 224 9.16 0.49 -52.01
CA VAL A 224 8.55 1.74 -51.52
C VAL A 224 7.68 1.47 -50.28
N LEU A 225 6.80 0.47 -50.31
CA LEU A 225 5.98 0.07 -49.17
C LEU A 225 6.84 -0.32 -47.96
N SER A 226 7.92 -1.06 -48.19
CA SER A 226 8.87 -1.46 -47.13
C SER A 226 9.62 -0.25 -46.57
N ALA A 227 10.03 0.70 -47.41
CA ALA A 227 10.69 1.94 -46.98
C ALA A 227 9.75 2.84 -46.17
N VAL A 228 8.50 3.01 -46.62
CA VAL A 228 7.44 3.72 -45.87
C VAL A 228 7.17 3.02 -44.55
N GLY A 229 7.05 1.69 -44.54
CA GLY A 229 6.87 0.89 -43.33
C GLY A 229 8.02 1.06 -42.34
N MET A 230 9.27 1.08 -42.82
CA MET A 230 10.45 1.32 -42.00
C MET A 230 10.48 2.74 -41.42
N PHE A 231 10.18 3.76 -42.22
CA PHE A 231 10.14 5.15 -41.75
C PHE A 231 9.02 5.34 -40.73
N LYS A 232 7.82 4.81 -41.02
CA LYS A 232 6.68 4.77 -40.12
C LYS A 232 7.03 4.10 -38.79
N GLY A 233 7.66 2.92 -38.84
CA GLY A 233 8.07 2.16 -37.65
C GLY A 233 9.09 2.92 -36.79
N ARG A 234 10.09 3.55 -37.42
CA ARG A 234 11.07 4.39 -36.71
C ARG A 234 10.44 5.61 -36.05
N LEU A 235 9.55 6.31 -36.77
CA LEU A 235 8.85 7.47 -36.24
C LEU A 235 7.94 7.07 -35.05
N ALA A 236 7.20 5.98 -35.18
CA ALA A 236 6.37 5.45 -34.09
C ALA A 236 7.20 5.04 -32.86
N ALA A 237 8.34 4.37 -33.07
CA ALA A 237 9.24 3.99 -31.98
C ALA A 237 9.83 5.22 -31.27
N ALA A 238 10.23 6.25 -32.02
CA ALA A 238 10.76 7.49 -31.46
C ALA A 238 9.72 8.24 -30.61
N ILE A 239 8.49 8.38 -31.11
CA ILE A 239 7.40 9.04 -30.36
C ILE A 239 7.01 8.21 -29.14
N GLY A 240 6.81 6.89 -29.32
CA GLY A 240 6.43 5.99 -28.24
C GLY A 240 7.47 5.94 -27.12
N GLY A 241 8.76 5.83 -27.47
CA GLY A 241 9.85 5.86 -26.50
C GLY A 241 9.98 7.19 -25.76
N GLY A 242 9.85 8.32 -26.46
CA GLY A 242 9.90 9.66 -25.85
C GLY A 242 8.74 9.91 -24.88
N LEU A 243 7.53 9.47 -25.24
CA LEU A 243 6.35 9.55 -24.39
C LEU A 243 6.50 8.70 -23.12
N THR A 244 6.96 7.44 -23.26
CA THR A 244 7.23 6.57 -22.12
C THR A 244 8.31 7.16 -21.20
N ALA A 245 9.39 7.74 -21.75
CA ALA A 245 10.44 8.37 -20.96
C ALA A 245 9.92 9.58 -20.15
N THR A 246 9.13 10.44 -20.79
CA THR A 246 8.51 11.61 -20.13
C THR A 246 7.55 11.17 -19.03
N LEU A 247 6.70 10.18 -19.31
CA LEU A 247 5.77 9.63 -18.33
C LEU A 247 6.52 9.01 -17.14
N ARG A 248 7.59 8.23 -17.38
CA ARG A 248 8.41 7.65 -16.31
C ARG A 248 9.04 8.75 -15.45
N ALA A 249 9.52 9.84 -16.05
CA ALA A 249 10.06 10.98 -15.32
C ALA A 249 9.01 11.65 -14.42
N GLU A 250 7.79 11.88 -14.93
CA GLU A 250 6.68 12.41 -14.13
C GLU A 250 6.27 11.46 -12.99
N MET A 251 6.19 10.15 -13.26
CA MET A 251 5.86 9.15 -12.24
C MET A 251 6.92 9.08 -11.14
N VAL A 252 8.20 9.14 -11.48
CA VAL A 252 9.30 9.16 -10.51
C VAL A 252 9.27 10.44 -9.69
N THR A 253 9.05 11.59 -10.33
CA THR A 253 8.90 12.88 -9.64
C THR A 253 7.73 12.84 -8.67
N LYS A 254 6.59 12.25 -9.09
CA LYS A 254 5.43 12.06 -8.24
C LYS A 254 5.74 11.16 -7.04
N LEU A 255 6.36 9.99 -7.28
CA LEU A 255 6.76 9.07 -6.22
C LEU A 255 7.62 9.79 -5.18
N GLN A 256 8.68 10.50 -5.62
CA GLN A 256 9.55 11.27 -4.72
C GLN A 256 8.83 12.36 -3.91
N GLY A 257 7.68 12.84 -4.40
CA GLY A 257 6.82 13.79 -3.68
C GLY A 257 5.79 13.15 -2.75
N LEU A 258 5.57 11.83 -2.77
CA LEU A 258 4.63 11.16 -1.86
C LEU A 258 5.20 11.06 -0.44
N SER A 259 4.30 11.03 0.56
CA SER A 259 4.67 10.88 1.97
C SER A 259 5.25 9.50 2.27
N VAL A 260 6.05 9.40 3.34
CA VAL A 260 6.60 8.11 3.82
C VAL A 260 5.48 7.11 4.14
N ALA A 261 4.35 7.60 4.68
CA ALA A 261 3.15 6.80 4.92
C ALA A 261 2.65 6.02 3.70
N TYR A 262 2.83 6.58 2.49
CA TYR A 262 2.46 5.90 1.25
C TYR A 262 3.32 4.65 1.02
N TYR A 263 4.62 4.72 1.34
CA TYR A 263 5.57 3.62 1.19
C TYR A 263 5.39 2.55 2.27
N ASP A 264 5.02 2.92 3.49
CA ASP A 264 4.74 1.95 4.56
C ASP A 264 3.52 1.07 4.22
N ARG A 265 2.56 1.61 3.46
CA ARG A 265 1.31 0.91 3.08
C ARG A 265 1.40 0.15 1.74
N HIS A 266 2.46 0.36 0.95
CA HIS A 266 2.57 -0.21 -0.41
C HIS A 266 3.93 -0.88 -0.63
N GLN A 267 3.91 -2.07 -1.23
CA GLN A 267 5.15 -2.77 -1.56
C GLN A 267 5.94 -2.03 -2.65
N VAL A 268 7.21 -1.71 -2.37
CA VAL A 268 8.13 -1.03 -3.31
C VAL A 268 8.22 -1.78 -4.65
N GLY A 269 8.21 -3.11 -4.64
CA GLY A 269 8.22 -3.93 -5.86
C GLY A 269 7.02 -3.67 -6.79
N SER A 270 5.83 -3.42 -6.23
CA SER A 270 4.65 -3.03 -7.02
C SER A 270 4.86 -1.67 -7.70
N MET A 271 5.47 -0.72 -7.00
CA MET A 271 5.77 0.61 -7.56
C MET A 271 6.80 0.53 -8.70
N ILE A 272 7.84 -0.28 -8.53
CA ILE A 272 8.84 -0.54 -9.59
C ILE A 272 8.15 -1.13 -10.82
N SER A 273 7.28 -2.13 -10.63
CA SER A 273 6.52 -2.74 -11.73
C SER A 273 5.61 -1.72 -12.44
N ARG A 274 4.95 -0.82 -11.70
CA ARG A 274 4.13 0.26 -12.30
C ARG A 274 4.98 1.20 -13.16
N VAL A 275 6.13 1.65 -12.66
CA VAL A 275 7.02 2.54 -13.42
C VAL A 275 7.66 1.81 -14.60
N ALA A 276 8.06 0.55 -14.45
CA ALA A 276 8.73 -0.21 -15.50
C ALA A 276 7.75 -0.73 -16.57
N HIS A 277 6.69 -1.43 -16.18
CA HIS A 277 5.77 -2.12 -17.08
C HIS A 277 4.50 -1.33 -17.41
N ASP A 278 3.84 -0.69 -16.44
CA ASP A 278 2.57 -0.01 -16.73
C ASP A 278 2.75 1.27 -17.55
N SER A 279 3.91 1.92 -17.47
CA SER A 279 4.25 3.06 -18.35
C SER A 279 4.40 2.67 -19.82
N GLU A 280 4.71 1.40 -20.12
CA GLU A 280 4.87 0.88 -21.49
C GLU A 280 3.54 0.84 -22.25
N VAL A 281 2.43 0.98 -21.54
CA VAL A 281 1.09 1.00 -22.13
C VAL A 281 0.91 2.14 -23.14
N LEU A 282 1.56 3.29 -22.93
CA LEU A 282 1.54 4.40 -23.89
C LEU A 282 2.36 4.09 -25.15
N HIS A 283 3.44 3.32 -25.03
CA HIS A 283 4.17 2.81 -26.20
C HIS A 283 3.25 1.89 -27.03
N GLY A 284 2.51 1.00 -26.37
CA GLY A 284 1.51 0.14 -27.01
C GLY A 284 0.40 0.92 -27.75
N LEU A 285 0.01 2.10 -27.25
CA LEU A 285 -0.91 2.99 -27.97
C LEU A 285 -0.34 3.52 -29.27
N MET A 286 0.94 3.90 -29.29
CA MET A 286 1.58 4.37 -30.51
C MET A 286 1.65 3.25 -31.57
N GLN A 287 1.95 2.02 -31.14
CA GLN A 287 1.88 0.85 -32.02
C GLN A 287 0.46 0.65 -32.58
N GLN A 288 -0.57 0.82 -31.75
CA GLN A 288 -1.96 0.68 -32.17
C GLN A 288 -2.43 1.79 -33.13
N ILE A 289 -1.92 3.02 -33.00
CA ILE A 289 -2.21 4.10 -33.95
C ILE A 289 -1.52 3.83 -35.31
N THR A 290 -0.35 3.18 -35.30
CA THR A 290 0.52 2.99 -36.47
C THR A 290 0.22 1.72 -37.29
N GLY A 291 -0.37 0.70 -36.67
CA GLY A 291 -0.69 -0.57 -37.33
C GLY A 291 -1.87 -1.32 -36.72
N GLY A 292 -2.62 -0.67 -35.83
CA GLY A 292 -3.70 -1.29 -35.08
C GLY A 292 -5.08 -1.11 -35.70
N PHE A 293 -6.08 -1.13 -34.83
CA PHE A 293 -7.50 -1.29 -35.14
C PHE A 293 -8.05 -0.26 -36.13
N LEU A 294 -7.76 1.03 -35.95
CA LEU A 294 -8.30 2.08 -36.84
C LEU A 294 -7.87 1.84 -38.28
N LEU A 295 -6.62 1.42 -38.48
CA LEU A 295 -6.06 1.16 -39.79
C LEU A 295 -6.57 -0.15 -40.38
N GLN A 296 -6.76 -1.17 -39.55
CA GLN A 296 -7.40 -2.42 -39.95
C GLN A 296 -8.84 -2.18 -40.45
N VAL A 297 -9.59 -1.26 -39.81
CA VAL A 297 -10.91 -0.84 -40.28
C VAL A 297 -10.82 -0.10 -41.62
N VAL A 298 -9.89 0.86 -41.76
CA VAL A 298 -9.70 1.59 -43.03
C VAL A 298 -9.29 0.64 -44.16
N GLN A 299 -8.40 -0.32 -43.89
CA GLN A 299 -7.99 -1.36 -44.84
C GLN A 299 -9.16 -2.27 -45.21
N LEU A 300 -9.97 -2.71 -44.24
CA LEU A 300 -11.16 -3.53 -44.48
C LEU A 300 -12.17 -2.80 -45.39
N VAL A 301 -12.40 -1.51 -45.14
CA VAL A 301 -13.28 -0.68 -45.96
C VAL A 301 -12.70 -0.49 -47.37
N GLY A 302 -11.41 -0.19 -47.48
CA GLY A 302 -10.73 0.01 -48.77
C GLY A 302 -10.71 -1.26 -49.63
N VAL A 303 -10.33 -2.40 -49.04
CA VAL A 303 -10.33 -3.70 -49.73
C VAL A 303 -11.75 -4.15 -50.05
N GLY A 304 -12.70 -3.95 -49.13
CA GLY A 304 -14.12 -4.24 -49.36
C GLY A 304 -14.68 -3.47 -50.55
N ALA A 305 -14.46 -2.14 -50.60
CA ALA A 305 -14.86 -1.32 -51.74
C ALA A 305 -14.24 -1.82 -53.06
N MET A 306 -12.99 -2.30 -53.01
CA MET A 306 -12.30 -2.86 -54.16
C MET A 306 -12.91 -4.17 -54.67
N LEU A 307 -13.29 -5.08 -53.76
CA LEU A 307 -13.97 -6.33 -54.10
C LEU A 307 -15.32 -6.07 -54.78
N PHE A 308 -16.11 -5.14 -54.24
CA PHE A 308 -17.38 -4.72 -54.84
C PHE A 308 -17.20 -4.05 -56.21
N TRP A 309 -16.10 -3.31 -56.41
CA TRP A 309 -15.79 -2.69 -57.70
C TRP A 309 -15.41 -3.70 -58.79
N ILE A 310 -14.74 -4.82 -58.43
CA ILE A 310 -14.33 -5.85 -59.39
C ILE A 310 -15.53 -6.70 -59.82
N ASN A 311 -16.26 -7.29 -58.86
CA ASN A 311 -17.47 -8.05 -59.15
C ASN A 311 -18.41 -7.99 -57.92
N PRO A 312 -19.55 -7.26 -58.00
CA PRO A 312 -20.45 -7.09 -56.87
C PRO A 312 -21.18 -8.37 -56.46
N VAL A 313 -21.45 -9.29 -57.41
CA VAL A 313 -22.13 -10.57 -57.14
C VAL A 313 -21.19 -11.52 -56.40
N LEU A 314 -19.95 -11.66 -56.89
CA LEU A 314 -18.93 -12.47 -56.23
C LEU A 314 -18.57 -11.91 -54.86
N ALA A 315 -18.50 -10.58 -54.72
CA ALA A 315 -18.30 -9.90 -53.43
C ALA A 315 -19.41 -10.24 -52.41
N LEU A 316 -20.68 -10.27 -52.84
CA LEU A 316 -21.78 -10.67 -51.96
C LEU A 316 -21.64 -12.12 -51.47
N TYR A 317 -21.20 -13.04 -52.34
CA TYR A 317 -20.94 -14.43 -51.94
C TYR A 317 -19.79 -14.55 -50.94
N THR A 318 -18.76 -13.71 -51.03
CA THR A 318 -17.67 -13.70 -50.04
C THR A 318 -18.07 -13.20 -48.65
N LEU A 319 -19.25 -12.59 -48.53
CA LEU A 319 -19.83 -12.22 -47.23
C LEU A 319 -20.51 -13.39 -46.52
N ILE A 320 -20.77 -14.52 -47.19
CA ILE A 320 -21.43 -15.69 -46.59
C ILE A 320 -20.68 -16.24 -45.35
N PRO A 321 -19.34 -16.32 -45.32
CA PRO A 321 -18.60 -16.74 -44.13
C PRO A 321 -18.54 -15.67 -43.02
N VAL A 322 -18.86 -14.40 -43.30
CA VAL A 322 -18.71 -13.29 -42.33
C VAL A 322 -19.57 -13.46 -41.08
N PRO A 323 -20.87 -13.85 -41.15
CA PRO A 323 -21.67 -14.18 -39.97
C PRO A 323 -21.03 -15.24 -39.04
N LEU A 324 -20.37 -16.26 -39.62
CA LEU A 324 -19.64 -17.28 -38.85
C LEU A 324 -18.41 -16.68 -38.14
N VAL A 325 -17.69 -15.78 -38.80
CA VAL A 325 -16.56 -15.04 -38.20
C VAL A 325 -17.04 -14.16 -37.04
N ILE A 326 -18.15 -13.43 -37.22
CA ILE A 326 -18.74 -12.58 -36.18
C ILE A 326 -19.18 -13.43 -34.99
N LEU A 327 -19.87 -14.55 -35.23
CA LEU A 327 -20.30 -15.47 -34.18
C LEU A 327 -19.11 -16.06 -33.42
N GLY A 328 -18.10 -16.55 -34.13
CA GLY A 328 -16.88 -17.09 -33.52
C GLY A 328 -16.16 -16.05 -32.65
N SER A 329 -16.05 -14.82 -33.14
CA SER A 329 -15.45 -13.70 -32.41
C SER A 329 -16.27 -13.31 -31.17
N TRP A 330 -17.61 -13.33 -31.25
CA TRP A 330 -18.49 -13.08 -30.11
C TRP A 330 -18.37 -14.16 -29.03
N VAL A 331 -18.33 -15.44 -29.42
CA VAL A 331 -18.13 -16.56 -28.49
C VAL A 331 -16.77 -16.43 -27.79
N PHE A 332 -15.72 -16.14 -28.56
CA PHE A 332 -14.37 -15.92 -28.03
C PHE A 332 -14.35 -14.78 -27.00
N TRP A 333 -14.98 -13.65 -27.33
CA TRP A 333 -15.08 -12.49 -26.45
C TRP A 333 -15.89 -12.75 -25.18
N ARG A 334 -16.97 -13.55 -25.26
CA ARG A 334 -17.80 -13.87 -24.09
C ARG A 334 -17.13 -14.88 -23.15
N HIS A 335 -16.38 -15.85 -23.66
CA HIS A 335 -15.92 -17.00 -22.88
C HIS A 335 -14.42 -17.04 -22.59
N VAL A 336 -13.58 -16.61 -23.54
CA VAL A 336 -12.11 -16.74 -23.46
C VAL A 336 -11.50 -15.49 -22.88
N TYR A 337 -11.92 -14.35 -23.41
CA TYR A 337 -11.42 -13.05 -23.00
C TYR A 337 -11.47 -12.80 -21.48
N PRO A 338 -12.57 -13.10 -20.77
CA PRO A 338 -12.62 -12.85 -19.35
C PRO A 338 -11.60 -13.71 -18.56
N ARG A 339 -11.21 -14.88 -19.09
CA ARG A 339 -10.22 -15.77 -18.46
C ARG A 339 -8.76 -15.33 -18.64
N TYR A 340 -8.45 -14.44 -19.58
CA TYR A 340 -7.10 -13.86 -19.72
C TYR A 340 -6.63 -13.13 -18.46
N TYR A 341 -7.57 -12.58 -17.68
CA TYR A 341 -7.21 -11.98 -16.41
C TYR A 341 -6.61 -13.01 -15.44
N ARG A 342 -7.15 -14.23 -15.39
CA ARG A 342 -6.65 -15.29 -14.50
C ARG A 342 -5.22 -15.68 -14.83
N LEU A 343 -4.85 -15.62 -16.13
CA LEU A 343 -3.47 -15.78 -16.57
C LEU A 343 -2.57 -14.66 -16.05
N TRP A 344 -3.03 -13.40 -16.09
CA TRP A 344 -2.29 -12.25 -15.56
C TRP A 344 -2.14 -12.30 -14.03
N ASP A 345 -3.22 -12.61 -13.29
CA ASP A 345 -3.21 -12.75 -11.83
C ASP A 345 -2.28 -13.89 -11.38
N ALA A 346 -2.35 -15.05 -12.04
CA ALA A 346 -1.44 -16.16 -11.76
C ALA A 346 0.03 -15.76 -11.98
N SER A 347 0.31 -14.97 -13.03
CA SER A 347 1.65 -14.44 -13.30
C SER A 347 2.10 -13.45 -12.23
N SER A 348 1.20 -12.57 -11.75
CA SER A 348 1.51 -11.63 -10.68
C SER A 348 1.81 -12.37 -9.36
N LYS A 349 1.01 -13.37 -8.99
CA LYS A 349 1.21 -14.14 -7.74
C LYS A 349 2.53 -14.89 -7.73
N GLN A 350 2.92 -15.48 -8.87
CA GLN A 350 4.23 -16.11 -9.03
C GLN A 350 5.36 -15.10 -8.78
N MET A 351 5.25 -13.90 -9.37
CA MET A 351 6.24 -12.82 -9.17
C MET A 351 6.29 -12.35 -7.71
N THR A 352 5.15 -12.18 -7.06
CA THR A 352 5.09 -11.79 -5.64
C THR A 352 5.74 -12.85 -4.74
N THR A 353 5.51 -14.14 -5.03
CA THR A 353 6.12 -15.25 -4.29
C THR A 353 7.64 -15.23 -4.44
N LEU A 354 8.13 -15.06 -5.66
CA LEU A 354 9.56 -14.94 -5.94
C LEU A 354 10.20 -13.73 -5.25
N SER A 355 9.56 -12.56 -5.35
CA SER A 355 10.04 -11.33 -4.70
C SER A 355 10.11 -11.48 -3.18
N GLY A 356 9.11 -12.11 -2.56
CA GLY A 356 9.09 -12.38 -1.12
C GLY A 356 10.22 -13.33 -0.69
N MET A 357 10.39 -14.44 -1.42
CA MET A 357 11.47 -15.41 -1.17
C MET A 357 12.86 -14.77 -1.29
N LEU A 358 13.10 -13.96 -2.34
CA LEU A 358 14.39 -13.30 -2.56
C LEU A 358 14.67 -12.21 -1.52
N SER A 359 13.66 -11.44 -1.13
CA SER A 359 13.80 -10.42 -0.07
C SER A 359 14.11 -11.07 1.29
N GLY A 360 13.51 -12.24 1.56
CA GLY A 360 13.70 -13.01 2.78
C GLY A 360 14.79 -14.10 2.70
N ILE A 361 15.67 -14.08 1.69
CA ILE A 361 16.54 -15.24 1.38
C ILE A 361 17.43 -15.66 2.56
N ARG A 362 17.88 -14.72 3.39
CA ARG A 362 18.67 -15.01 4.60
C ARG A 362 17.86 -15.80 5.63
N VAL A 363 16.57 -15.51 5.80
CA VAL A 363 15.66 -16.25 6.69
C VAL A 363 15.43 -17.65 6.15
N VAL A 364 15.12 -17.77 4.86
CA VAL A 364 14.94 -19.07 4.21
C VAL A 364 16.16 -19.97 4.43
N LYS A 365 17.37 -19.41 4.25
CA LYS A 365 18.64 -20.11 4.47
C LYS A 365 18.90 -20.43 5.95
N ALA A 366 18.66 -19.48 6.85
CA ALA A 366 18.90 -19.65 8.28
C ALA A 366 18.02 -20.73 8.90
N PHE A 367 16.78 -20.88 8.42
CA PHE A 367 15.82 -21.88 8.90
C PHE A 367 15.70 -23.12 8.00
N ALA A 368 16.62 -23.29 7.04
CA ALA A 368 16.66 -24.42 6.09
C ALA A 368 15.31 -24.69 5.37
N GLN A 369 14.58 -23.62 5.05
CA GLN A 369 13.25 -23.69 4.42
C GLN A 369 13.30 -23.62 2.89
N GLU A 370 14.45 -23.85 2.26
CA GLU A 370 14.54 -23.89 0.79
C GLU A 370 13.58 -24.91 0.15
N PRO A 371 13.37 -26.12 0.70
CA PRO A 371 12.38 -27.07 0.15
C PRO A 371 10.95 -26.52 0.19
N GLY A 372 10.54 -25.91 1.31
CA GLY A 372 9.19 -25.36 1.47
C GLY A 372 8.92 -24.19 0.52
N GLU A 373 9.87 -23.26 0.39
CA GLU A 373 9.73 -22.15 -0.56
C GLU A 373 9.82 -22.62 -2.02
N ARG A 374 10.59 -23.67 -2.32
CA ARG A 374 10.61 -24.28 -3.66
C ARG A 374 9.27 -24.89 -4.01
N GLU A 375 8.64 -25.62 -3.09
CA GLU A 375 7.31 -26.21 -3.30
C GLU A 375 6.25 -25.12 -3.48
N ARG A 376 6.29 -24.05 -2.66
CA ARG A 376 5.42 -22.89 -2.80
C ARG A 376 5.55 -22.22 -4.16
N PHE A 377 6.79 -22.02 -4.64
CA PHE A 377 7.03 -21.46 -5.98
C PHE A 377 6.56 -22.41 -7.10
N HIS A 378 6.81 -23.72 -6.97
CA HIS A 378 6.30 -24.72 -7.92
C HIS A 378 4.79 -24.68 -8.01
N GLY A 379 4.07 -24.62 -6.88
CA GLY A 379 2.61 -24.52 -6.86
C GLY A 379 2.10 -23.26 -7.59
N ALA A 380 2.75 -22.11 -7.39
CA ALA A 380 2.42 -20.88 -8.11
C ALA A 380 2.73 -21.00 -9.62
N SER A 381 3.85 -21.62 -9.98
CA SER A 381 4.26 -21.85 -11.37
C SER A 381 3.31 -22.81 -12.10
N ASP A 382 2.87 -23.88 -11.45
CA ASP A 382 1.90 -24.84 -12.01
C ASP A 382 0.51 -24.22 -12.15
N HIS A 383 0.12 -23.34 -11.25
CA HIS A 383 -1.12 -22.58 -11.40
C HIS A 383 -1.07 -21.68 -12.64
N LEU A 384 0.04 -20.97 -12.86
CA LEU A 384 0.26 -20.17 -14.07
C LEU A 384 0.27 -21.05 -15.33
N ARG A 385 0.97 -22.19 -15.29
CA ARG A 385 1.07 -23.12 -16.41
C ARG A 385 -0.31 -23.59 -16.87
N ARG A 386 -1.18 -24.04 -15.94
CA ARG A 386 -2.54 -24.50 -16.27
C ARG A 386 -3.38 -23.42 -16.96
N TRP A 387 -3.33 -22.19 -16.48
CA TRP A 387 -4.04 -21.07 -17.13
C TRP A 387 -3.46 -20.73 -18.49
N ARG A 388 -2.13 -20.76 -18.63
CA ARG A 388 -1.46 -20.51 -19.91
C ARG A 388 -1.81 -21.57 -20.93
N GLU A 389 -1.69 -22.85 -20.59
CA GLU A 389 -2.09 -23.97 -21.46
C GLU A 389 -3.56 -23.85 -21.88
N TRP A 390 -4.45 -23.53 -20.94
CA TRP A 390 -5.87 -23.36 -21.26
C TRP A 390 -6.11 -22.22 -22.27
N VAL A 391 -5.49 -21.05 -22.07
CA VAL A 391 -5.60 -19.91 -22.99
C VAL A 391 -5.00 -20.23 -24.35
N GLU A 392 -3.81 -20.81 -24.39
CA GLU A 392 -3.12 -21.14 -25.65
C GLU A 392 -3.84 -22.22 -26.44
N HIS A 393 -4.34 -23.28 -25.81
CA HIS A 393 -5.15 -24.30 -26.48
C HIS A 393 -6.44 -23.70 -27.04
N THR A 394 -7.09 -22.80 -26.30
CA THR A 394 -8.32 -22.16 -26.75
C THR A 394 -8.06 -21.19 -27.91
N ASN A 395 -6.97 -20.43 -27.86
CA ASN A 395 -6.52 -19.58 -28.98
C ASN A 395 -6.20 -20.42 -30.22
N ALA A 396 -5.48 -21.53 -30.06
CA ALA A 396 -5.12 -22.42 -31.16
C ALA A 396 -6.36 -23.04 -31.82
N ALA A 397 -7.31 -23.52 -31.01
CA ALA A 397 -8.59 -24.04 -31.51
C ALA A 397 -9.40 -22.97 -32.26
N TYR A 398 -9.45 -21.75 -31.72
CA TYR A 398 -10.10 -20.62 -32.39
C TYR A 398 -9.41 -20.26 -33.71
N ALA A 399 -8.09 -20.18 -33.73
CA ALA A 399 -7.31 -19.88 -34.94
C ALA A 399 -7.53 -20.95 -36.03
N ALA A 400 -7.51 -22.23 -35.67
CA ALA A 400 -7.78 -23.33 -36.58
C ALA A 400 -9.22 -23.27 -37.14
N ALA A 401 -10.22 -23.01 -36.29
CA ALA A 401 -11.60 -22.86 -36.72
C ALA A 401 -11.78 -21.67 -37.69
N MET A 402 -11.17 -20.53 -37.39
CA MET A 402 -11.21 -19.35 -38.27
C MET A 402 -10.49 -19.61 -39.60
N GLN A 403 -9.39 -20.36 -39.62
CA GLN A 403 -8.71 -20.74 -40.85
C GLN A 403 -9.62 -21.55 -41.78
N VAL A 404 -10.42 -22.48 -41.23
CA VAL A 404 -11.42 -23.23 -42.01
C VAL A 404 -12.51 -22.30 -42.56
N VAL A 405 -13.02 -21.37 -41.74
CA VAL A 405 -14.04 -20.40 -42.17
C VAL A 405 -13.52 -19.49 -43.29
N PHE A 406 -12.28 -19.00 -43.19
CA PHE A 406 -11.66 -18.22 -44.26
C PHE A 406 -11.39 -19.06 -45.52
N GLY A 407 -11.01 -20.33 -45.35
CA GLY A 407 -10.86 -21.29 -46.45
C GLY A 407 -12.15 -21.49 -47.26
N LEU A 408 -13.31 -21.56 -46.59
CA LEU A 408 -14.61 -21.64 -47.25
C LEU A 408 -14.87 -20.44 -48.18
N GLY A 409 -14.50 -19.22 -47.75
CA GLY A 409 -14.58 -18.03 -48.59
C GLY A 409 -13.75 -18.16 -49.87
N GLY A 410 -12.52 -18.68 -49.76
CA GLY A 410 -11.67 -18.98 -50.91
C GLY A 410 -12.26 -20.04 -51.84
N LEU A 411 -12.84 -21.12 -51.30
CA LEU A 411 -13.49 -22.17 -52.10
C LEU A 411 -14.71 -21.65 -52.86
N ILE A 412 -15.52 -20.79 -52.23
CA ILE A 412 -16.66 -20.12 -52.89
C ILE A 412 -16.16 -19.31 -54.09
N VAL A 413 -15.08 -18.54 -53.92
CA VAL A 413 -14.49 -17.76 -55.02
C VAL A 413 -13.93 -18.65 -56.12
N TRP A 414 -13.25 -19.74 -55.79
CA TRP A 414 -12.75 -20.68 -56.79
C TRP A 414 -13.86 -21.30 -57.63
N TYR A 415 -14.98 -21.69 -57.01
CA TYR A 415 -16.10 -22.29 -57.73
C TYR A 415 -16.89 -21.25 -58.54
N VAL A 416 -17.40 -20.20 -57.90
CA VAL A 416 -18.24 -19.20 -58.56
C VAL A 416 -17.42 -18.35 -59.51
N GLY A 417 -16.30 -17.81 -59.06
CA GLY A 417 -15.41 -17.02 -59.90
C GLY A 417 -14.77 -17.84 -61.03
N GLY A 418 -14.44 -19.12 -60.78
CA GLY A 418 -13.98 -20.03 -61.84
C GLY A 418 -15.06 -20.29 -62.90
N ARG A 419 -16.31 -20.48 -62.49
CA ARG A 419 -17.46 -20.60 -63.41
C ARG A 419 -17.65 -19.32 -64.22
N ASP A 420 -17.55 -18.15 -63.59
CA ASP A 420 -17.71 -16.85 -64.26
C ASP A 420 -16.54 -16.58 -65.24
N VAL A 421 -15.33 -17.08 -64.96
CA VAL A 421 -14.20 -17.07 -65.91
C VAL A 421 -14.44 -17.99 -67.10
N ILE A 422 -14.92 -19.23 -66.87
CA ILE A 422 -15.27 -20.16 -67.96
C ILE A 422 -16.41 -19.61 -68.82
N GLY A 423 -17.37 -18.92 -68.20
CA GLY A 423 -18.49 -18.25 -68.88
C GLY A 423 -18.14 -16.95 -69.59
N GLY A 424 -16.91 -16.43 -69.42
CA GLY A 424 -16.46 -15.17 -70.02
C GLY A 424 -16.99 -13.89 -69.35
N GLU A 425 -17.67 -14.02 -68.20
CA GLU A 425 -18.16 -12.87 -67.40
C GLU A 425 -17.04 -12.22 -66.56
N MET A 426 -15.96 -12.97 -66.29
CA MET A 426 -14.75 -12.50 -65.63
C MET A 426 -13.48 -12.94 -66.36
N THR A 427 -12.41 -12.16 -66.23
CA THR A 427 -11.07 -12.53 -66.71
C THR A 427 -10.30 -13.33 -65.65
N LEU A 428 -9.31 -14.10 -66.09
CA LEU A 428 -8.44 -14.86 -65.18
C LEU A 428 -7.65 -13.95 -64.23
N GLY A 429 -7.20 -12.78 -64.70
CA GLY A 429 -6.53 -11.79 -63.87
C GLY A 429 -7.45 -11.17 -62.83
N GLN A 430 -8.72 -10.90 -63.17
CA GLN A 430 -9.73 -10.46 -62.19
C GLN A 430 -9.89 -11.49 -61.07
N LEU A 431 -9.97 -12.79 -61.39
CA LEU A 431 -10.07 -13.85 -60.38
C LEU A 431 -8.85 -13.90 -59.45
N ILE A 432 -7.64 -13.81 -60.00
CA ILE A 432 -6.40 -13.81 -59.22
C ILE A 432 -6.31 -12.57 -58.30
N ALA A 433 -6.64 -11.39 -58.83
CA ALA A 433 -6.67 -10.17 -58.01
C ALA A 433 -7.77 -10.24 -56.94
N PHE A 434 -8.92 -10.82 -57.25
CA PHE A 434 -10.01 -11.00 -56.30
C PHE A 434 -9.60 -11.93 -55.15
N LEU A 435 -8.92 -13.05 -55.42
CA LEU A 435 -8.36 -13.93 -54.39
C LEU A 435 -7.31 -13.22 -53.52
N ALA A 436 -6.45 -12.39 -54.12
CA ALA A 436 -5.47 -11.60 -53.39
C ALA A 436 -6.14 -10.55 -52.48
N TYR A 437 -7.16 -9.83 -52.97
CA TYR A 437 -7.94 -8.90 -52.14
C TYR A 437 -8.73 -9.63 -51.06
N LEU A 438 -9.27 -10.83 -51.32
CA LEU A 438 -9.96 -11.62 -50.31
C LEU A 438 -9.02 -12.01 -49.15
N ALA A 439 -7.79 -12.43 -49.46
CA ALA A 439 -6.77 -12.69 -48.43
C ALA A 439 -6.45 -11.42 -47.62
N MET A 440 -6.33 -10.27 -48.28
CA MET A 440 -6.14 -8.96 -47.62
C MET A 440 -7.36 -8.52 -46.78
N PHE A 441 -8.57 -8.98 -47.12
CA PHE A 441 -9.79 -8.68 -46.37
C PHE A 441 -9.89 -9.52 -45.09
N TYR A 442 -9.50 -10.80 -45.13
CA TYR A 442 -9.56 -11.69 -43.97
C TYR A 442 -8.43 -11.50 -42.95
N ALA A 443 -7.24 -11.04 -43.36
CA ALA A 443 -6.15 -10.81 -42.41
C ALA A 443 -6.47 -9.79 -41.30
N PRO A 444 -7.04 -8.60 -41.58
CA PRO A 444 -7.47 -7.65 -40.55
C PRO A 444 -8.57 -8.18 -39.62
N LEU A 445 -9.48 -9.02 -40.13
CA LEU A 445 -10.57 -9.62 -39.34
C LEU A 445 -10.02 -10.49 -38.19
N GLY A 446 -8.95 -11.26 -38.43
CA GLY A 446 -8.28 -12.02 -37.39
C GLY A 446 -7.59 -11.13 -36.35
N ALA A 447 -6.97 -10.03 -36.78
CA ALA A 447 -6.28 -9.09 -35.90
C ALA A 447 -7.23 -8.26 -35.02
N LEU A 448 -8.46 -8.02 -35.47
CA LEU A 448 -9.52 -7.35 -34.70
C LEU A 448 -9.81 -8.05 -33.36
N SER A 449 -9.68 -9.38 -33.29
CA SER A 449 -9.89 -10.17 -32.06
C SER A 449 -8.92 -9.78 -30.93
N ASN A 450 -7.69 -9.37 -31.28
CA ASN A 450 -6.67 -8.98 -30.30
C ASN A 450 -6.84 -7.53 -29.80
N PHE A 451 -7.66 -6.72 -30.46
CA PHE A 451 -7.84 -5.31 -30.10
C PHE A 451 -8.46 -5.13 -28.72
N THR A 452 -9.45 -5.94 -28.34
CA THR A 452 -10.13 -5.80 -27.05
C THR A 452 -9.22 -6.15 -25.88
N THR A 453 -8.32 -7.12 -26.08
CA THR A 453 -7.28 -7.49 -25.12
C THR A 453 -6.30 -6.36 -24.92
N TRP A 454 -5.77 -5.83 -26.04
CA TRP A 454 -4.92 -4.65 -25.99
C TRP A 454 -5.63 -3.47 -25.33
N LEU A 455 -6.88 -3.17 -25.70
CA LEU A 455 -7.64 -2.03 -25.20
C LEU A 455 -7.87 -2.14 -23.69
N THR A 456 -8.15 -3.33 -23.17
CA THR A 456 -8.38 -3.49 -21.74
C THR A 456 -7.09 -3.48 -20.95
N SER A 457 -6.02 -4.12 -21.45
CA SER A 457 -4.69 -3.95 -20.87
C SER A 457 -4.28 -2.48 -20.85
N PHE A 458 -4.57 -1.75 -21.93
CA PHE A 458 -4.32 -0.32 -22.05
C PHE A 458 -5.11 0.51 -21.04
N LEU A 459 -6.42 0.29 -20.93
CA LEU A 459 -7.27 0.98 -19.97
C LEU A 459 -6.89 0.66 -18.52
N SER A 460 -6.56 -0.59 -18.23
CA SER A 460 -6.16 -1.05 -16.90
C SER A 460 -4.81 -0.48 -16.45
N GLY A 461 -3.79 -0.55 -17.31
CA GLY A 461 -2.48 0.03 -17.01
C GLY A 461 -2.50 1.56 -16.98
N SER A 462 -3.22 2.21 -17.90
CA SER A 462 -3.41 3.67 -17.87
C SER A 462 -4.12 4.12 -16.59
N LYS A 463 -5.10 3.35 -16.11
CA LYS A 463 -5.76 3.61 -14.84
C LYS A 463 -4.77 3.55 -13.68
N ARG A 464 -3.93 2.50 -13.58
CA ARG A 464 -2.92 2.38 -12.51
C ARG A 464 -1.87 3.49 -12.54
N VAL A 465 -1.42 3.89 -13.73
CA VAL A 465 -0.50 5.03 -13.91
C VAL A 465 -1.15 6.32 -13.42
N LEU A 466 -2.40 6.58 -13.80
CA LEU A 466 -3.10 7.79 -13.39
C LEU A 466 -3.44 7.77 -11.89
N GLU A 467 -3.82 6.63 -11.32
CA GLU A 467 -3.99 6.47 -9.87
C GLU A 467 -2.73 6.86 -9.11
N LEU A 468 -1.54 6.51 -9.62
CA LEU A 468 -0.27 6.94 -9.03
C LEU A 468 -0.04 8.44 -9.18
N LEU A 469 -0.25 9.00 -10.39
CA LEU A 469 -0.06 10.43 -10.66
C LEU A 469 -1.04 11.31 -9.87
N ASP A 470 -2.25 10.82 -9.63
CA ASP A 470 -3.32 11.49 -8.90
C ASP A 470 -3.33 11.17 -7.40
N ALA A 471 -2.47 10.27 -6.93
CA ALA A 471 -2.34 10.01 -5.50
C ALA A 471 -2.08 11.33 -4.75
N PRO A 472 -2.88 11.68 -3.73
CA PRO A 472 -2.73 12.95 -3.03
C PRO A 472 -1.36 12.98 -2.33
N VAL A 473 -0.67 14.11 -2.47
CA VAL A 473 0.56 14.38 -1.72
C VAL A 473 0.12 14.88 -0.35
N GLN A 474 0.12 13.99 0.65
CA GLN A 474 -0.37 14.30 2.00
C GLN A 474 0.45 15.40 2.68
N VAL A 475 1.77 15.41 2.47
CA VAL A 475 2.68 16.46 2.96
C VAL A 475 2.99 17.38 1.79
N GLY A 476 2.10 18.35 1.55
CA GLY A 476 2.22 19.32 0.46
C GLY A 476 3.21 20.45 0.76
N GLU A 477 3.83 21.01 -0.28
CA GLU A 477 4.56 22.27 -0.15
C GLU A 477 3.59 23.43 0.09
N PRO A 478 3.91 24.37 1.01
CA PRO A 478 3.07 25.53 1.25
C PRO A 478 2.99 26.41 -0.01
N ALA A 479 1.78 26.91 -0.33
CA ALA A 479 1.55 27.75 -1.52
C ALA A 479 2.42 29.03 -1.52
N THR A 480 2.66 29.58 -0.32
CA THR A 480 3.57 30.70 -0.08
C THR A 480 4.51 30.33 1.07
N PRO A 481 5.70 29.78 0.79
CA PRO A 481 6.64 29.37 1.84
C PRO A 481 7.14 30.58 2.63
N ALA A 482 7.19 30.44 3.95
CA ALA A 482 7.81 31.44 4.81
C ALA A 482 9.31 31.56 4.50
N ARG A 483 9.83 32.79 4.45
CA ARG A 483 11.27 33.00 4.31
C ARG A 483 11.97 32.61 5.61
N TRP A 484 12.71 31.51 5.57
CA TRP A 484 13.40 30.96 6.73
C TRP A 484 14.92 30.97 6.52
N THR A 485 15.54 32.14 6.78
CA THR A 485 16.96 32.38 6.43
C THR A 485 17.92 32.35 7.62
N ASP A 486 17.47 32.70 8.84
CA ASP A 486 18.32 32.78 10.03
C ASP A 486 17.87 31.74 11.08
N VAL A 487 18.34 30.51 10.89
CA VAL A 487 17.91 29.35 11.69
C VAL A 487 18.75 29.25 12.96
N ARG A 488 18.11 29.52 14.10
CA ARG A 488 18.69 29.39 15.44
C ARG A 488 18.49 27.98 16.00
N GLY A 489 17.45 27.28 15.54
CA GLY A 489 17.17 25.89 15.91
C GLY A 489 16.40 25.76 17.23
N ALA A 490 15.57 26.74 17.60
CA ALA A 490 14.60 26.58 18.68
C ALA A 490 13.43 25.70 18.19
N ILE A 491 13.03 24.67 18.95
CA ILE A 491 11.97 23.74 18.54
C ILE A 491 10.87 23.77 19.60
N ARG A 492 9.61 23.85 19.20
CA ARG A 492 8.48 23.76 20.13
C ARG A 492 7.39 22.85 19.60
N PHE A 493 7.05 21.85 20.40
CA PHE A 493 5.87 21.01 20.26
C PHE A 493 4.77 21.63 21.14
N ALA A 494 3.60 21.89 20.57
CA ALA A 494 2.45 22.46 21.27
C ALA A 494 1.21 21.60 21.04
N ASN A 495 0.80 20.88 22.09
CA ASN A 495 -0.39 20.04 22.18
C ASN A 495 -0.49 19.02 21.04
N VAL A 496 0.65 18.39 20.70
CA VAL A 496 0.76 17.51 19.53
C VAL A 496 0.12 16.16 19.81
N THR A 497 -0.85 15.80 18.98
CA THR A 497 -1.48 14.46 18.93
C THR A 497 -1.33 13.88 17.54
N PHE A 498 -0.89 12.63 17.45
CA PHE A 498 -0.64 11.97 16.18
C PHE A 498 -0.68 10.44 16.29
N GLY A 499 -1.26 9.76 15.28
CA GLY A 499 -1.15 8.33 15.05
C GLY A 499 -1.04 7.97 13.56
N TYR A 500 -0.37 6.85 13.25
CA TYR A 500 -0.21 6.37 11.86
C TYR A 500 -1.53 5.90 11.24
N ASP A 501 -2.45 5.45 12.08
CA ASP A 501 -3.86 5.29 11.76
C ASP A 501 -4.65 6.32 12.55
N ALA A 502 -5.62 6.98 11.91
CA ALA A 502 -6.45 8.02 12.54
C ALA A 502 -7.18 7.53 13.80
N ASN A 503 -7.31 6.21 13.93
CA ASN A 503 -8.04 5.53 14.99
C ASN A 503 -7.13 5.05 16.13
N GLN A 504 -5.81 5.16 15.97
CA GLN A 504 -4.80 4.70 16.93
C GLN A 504 -3.70 5.78 17.10
N PRO A 505 -4.03 6.89 17.78
CA PRO A 505 -3.04 7.88 18.20
C PRO A 505 -1.90 7.23 19.00
N VAL A 506 -0.68 7.56 18.60
CA VAL A 506 0.57 7.11 19.22
C VAL A 506 1.13 8.18 20.17
N LEU A 507 0.89 9.45 19.87
CA LEU A 507 1.24 10.60 20.69
C LEU A 507 -0.04 11.30 21.15
N HIS A 508 -0.05 11.76 22.40
CA HIS A 508 -1.20 12.39 23.03
C HIS A 508 -0.78 13.67 23.74
N ASP A 509 -1.25 14.81 23.23
CA ASP A 509 -1.11 16.13 23.85
C ASP A 509 0.32 16.50 24.27
N VAL A 510 1.28 16.20 23.39
CA VAL A 510 2.70 16.37 23.70
C VAL A 510 3.09 17.83 23.56
N SER A 511 3.59 18.42 24.65
CA SER A 511 4.04 19.81 24.73
C SER A 511 5.42 19.92 25.37
N PHE A 512 6.39 20.45 24.65
CA PHE A 512 7.73 20.79 25.16
C PHE A 512 8.44 21.76 24.22
N GLU A 513 9.48 22.43 24.72
CA GLU A 513 10.32 23.35 23.96
C GLU A 513 11.79 22.96 24.13
N VAL A 514 12.58 23.06 23.06
CA VAL A 514 14.03 22.83 23.01
C VAL A 514 14.70 24.13 22.60
N ARG A 515 15.64 24.60 23.43
CA ARG A 515 16.37 25.85 23.20
C ARG A 515 17.47 25.67 22.14
N PRO A 516 17.85 26.74 21.42
CA PRO A 516 19.00 26.72 20.52
C PRO A 516 20.26 26.14 21.19
N GLY A 517 20.86 25.12 20.58
CA GLY A 517 22.07 24.48 21.08
C GLY A 517 21.88 23.53 22.26
N GLU A 518 20.66 23.38 22.77
CA GLU A 518 20.34 22.43 23.85
C GLU A 518 20.34 20.98 23.32
N MET A 519 20.90 20.06 24.10
CA MET A 519 20.78 18.63 23.90
C MET A 519 19.66 18.06 24.78
N VAL A 520 18.57 17.65 24.15
CA VAL A 520 17.44 17.00 24.81
C VAL A 520 17.43 15.50 24.53
N GLY A 521 17.47 14.71 25.60
CA GLY A 521 17.35 13.26 25.55
C GLY A 521 15.89 12.81 25.65
N ILE A 522 15.46 11.87 24.81
CA ILE A 522 14.10 11.29 24.84
C ILE A 522 14.21 9.82 25.25
N VAL A 523 13.47 9.46 26.30
CA VAL A 523 13.44 8.10 26.86
C VAL A 523 12.03 7.60 27.04
N GLY A 524 11.88 6.28 27.11
CA GLY A 524 10.58 5.65 27.30
C GLY A 524 10.61 4.21 26.83
N ARG A 525 9.62 3.42 27.22
CA ARG A 525 9.49 2.02 26.80
C ARG A 525 9.38 1.90 25.28
N SER A 526 9.64 0.72 24.73
CA SER A 526 9.34 0.48 23.32
C SER A 526 7.87 0.75 23.04
N GLY A 527 7.56 1.39 21.91
CA GLY A 527 6.19 1.81 21.56
C GLY A 527 5.68 3.09 22.25
N SER A 528 6.50 3.80 23.03
CA SER A 528 6.07 5.05 23.70
C SER A 528 5.97 6.28 22.77
N GLY A 529 6.18 6.12 21.46
CA GLY A 529 6.07 7.20 20.47
C GLY A 529 7.35 7.99 20.17
N LYS A 530 8.53 7.54 20.64
CA LYS A 530 9.81 8.26 20.44
C LYS A 530 10.15 8.49 18.96
N SER A 531 10.23 7.43 18.15
CA SER A 531 10.54 7.55 16.72
C SER A 531 9.48 8.36 15.96
N THR A 532 8.23 8.35 16.44
CA THR A 532 7.15 9.18 15.89
C THR A 532 7.45 10.68 16.02
N LEU A 533 8.09 11.12 17.11
CA LEU A 533 8.50 12.53 17.27
C LEU A 533 9.53 12.94 16.21
N VAL A 534 10.48 12.06 15.89
CA VAL A 534 11.46 12.29 14.81
C VAL A 534 10.77 12.41 13.47
N ASN A 535 9.84 11.48 13.21
CA ASN A 535 9.13 11.45 11.95
C ASN A 535 8.28 12.71 11.72
N LEU A 536 7.70 13.26 12.79
CA LEU A 536 6.96 14.52 12.74
C LEU A 536 7.89 15.73 12.59
N LEU A 537 9.03 15.78 13.30
CA LEU A 537 9.99 16.88 13.17
C LEU A 537 10.63 16.93 11.77
N GLY A 538 10.92 15.78 11.17
CA GLY A 538 11.38 15.67 9.78
C GLY A 538 10.30 15.92 8.73
N ARG A 539 9.06 16.17 9.18
CA ARG A 539 7.87 16.35 8.35
C ARG A 539 7.73 15.20 7.34
N PHE A 540 7.97 13.97 7.79
CA PHE A 540 7.62 12.75 7.06
C PHE A 540 6.12 12.46 7.17
N HIS A 541 5.52 12.96 8.25
CA HIS A 541 4.08 13.06 8.47
C HIS A 541 3.78 14.45 9.03
N ASP A 542 2.58 14.98 8.74
CA ASP A 542 2.06 16.18 9.41
C ASP A 542 1.27 15.77 10.67
N VAL A 543 1.26 16.64 11.67
CA VAL A 543 0.49 16.44 12.91
C VAL A 543 -1.01 16.45 12.63
N GLN A 544 -1.77 15.61 13.34
CA GLN A 544 -3.24 15.60 13.25
C GLN A 544 -3.82 16.77 14.05
N GLU A 545 -3.30 17.00 15.25
CA GLU A 545 -3.66 18.12 16.11
C GLU A 545 -2.42 18.74 16.74
N GLY A 546 -2.54 20.02 17.10
CA GLY A 546 -1.44 20.82 17.64
C GLY A 546 -0.56 21.45 16.54
N SER A 547 0.64 21.86 16.94
CA SER A 547 1.63 22.43 16.03
C SER A 547 3.05 22.09 16.46
N ILE A 548 3.93 21.97 15.48
CA ILE A 548 5.38 21.90 15.68
C ILE A 548 5.95 23.14 15.02
N THR A 549 6.68 23.93 15.80
CA THR A 549 7.32 25.16 15.31
C THR A 549 8.82 25.06 15.44
N VAL A 550 9.53 25.61 14.46
CA VAL A 550 10.98 25.82 14.50
C VAL A 550 11.25 27.31 14.35
N ASP A 551 11.96 27.90 15.30
CA ASP A 551 12.20 29.34 15.42
C ASP A 551 10.90 30.17 15.31
N GLY A 552 9.81 29.65 15.90
CA GLY A 552 8.48 30.28 15.91
C GLY A 552 7.66 30.11 14.63
N HIS A 553 8.20 29.46 13.59
CA HIS A 553 7.49 29.17 12.34
C HIS A 553 6.95 27.75 12.38
N ASP A 554 5.67 27.56 12.08
CA ASP A 554 5.10 26.21 11.94
C ASP A 554 5.77 25.49 10.77
N ILE A 555 6.23 24.24 10.99
CA ILE A 555 6.93 23.44 9.98
C ILE A 555 6.11 23.22 8.70
N ARG A 556 4.77 23.33 8.79
CA ARG A 556 3.86 23.26 7.63
C ARG A 556 3.95 24.47 6.70
N THR A 557 4.42 25.61 7.22
CA THR A 557 4.58 26.87 6.47
C THR A 557 5.96 27.05 5.84
N ILE A 558 6.92 26.21 6.22
CA ILE A 558 8.29 26.18 5.69
C ILE A 558 8.33 25.21 4.50
N ALA A 559 9.09 25.55 3.45
CA ALA A 559 9.34 24.61 2.36
C ALA A 559 10.06 23.36 2.89
N SER A 560 9.64 22.16 2.48
CA SER A 560 10.19 20.92 3.07
C SER A 560 11.68 20.76 2.80
N ARG A 561 12.13 21.28 1.66
CA ARG A 561 13.56 21.34 1.31
C ARG A 561 14.34 22.18 2.32
N ASP A 562 13.87 23.38 2.62
CA ASP A 562 14.56 24.30 3.54
C ASP A 562 14.61 23.71 4.96
N LEU A 563 13.51 23.12 5.43
CA LEU A 563 13.44 22.39 6.71
C LEU A 563 14.50 21.28 6.78
N ARG A 564 14.52 20.41 5.77
CA ARG A 564 15.42 19.25 5.71
C ARG A 564 16.87 19.66 5.50
N GLU A 565 17.14 20.75 4.78
CA GLU A 565 18.47 21.36 4.63
C GLU A 565 19.10 21.80 5.95
N LYS A 566 18.29 22.04 6.99
CA LYS A 566 18.77 22.45 8.33
C LYS A 566 18.66 21.33 9.37
N LEU A 567 18.07 20.19 9.01
CA LEU A 567 17.81 19.06 9.89
C LEU A 567 18.64 17.84 9.46
N GLY A 568 19.59 17.42 10.29
CA GLY A 568 20.31 16.16 10.11
C GLY A 568 19.69 15.06 10.96
N ILE A 569 19.47 13.89 10.38
CA ILE A 569 18.97 12.72 11.09
C ILE A 569 19.98 11.59 10.94
N VAL A 570 20.48 11.09 12.07
CA VAL A 570 21.25 9.85 12.13
C VAL A 570 20.28 8.73 12.49
N PHE A 571 19.84 8.00 11.47
CA PHE A 571 18.88 6.90 11.63
C PHE A 571 19.50 5.69 12.35
N GLN A 572 18.64 4.92 13.02
CA GLN A 572 19.02 3.69 13.72
C GLN A 572 19.69 2.69 12.77
N GLU A 573 19.08 2.40 11.61
CA GLU A 573 19.72 1.62 10.55
C GLU A 573 20.38 2.56 9.54
N SER A 574 21.71 2.61 9.54
CA SER A 574 22.47 3.44 8.59
C SER A 574 22.37 2.89 7.17
N PHE A 575 21.49 3.48 6.36
CA PHE A 575 21.32 3.12 4.96
C PHE A 575 22.44 3.72 4.09
N LEU A 576 23.09 2.86 3.31
CA LEU A 576 24.09 3.22 2.32
C LEU A 576 23.64 2.75 0.93
N PHE A 577 23.74 3.64 -0.04
CA PHE A 577 23.44 3.33 -1.43
C PHE A 577 24.57 2.50 -2.05
N ARG A 578 24.22 1.69 -3.06
CA ARG A 578 25.22 1.06 -3.92
C ARG A 578 26.05 2.16 -4.60
N GLY A 579 27.36 2.09 -4.48
CA GLY A 579 28.27 3.12 -4.98
C GLY A 579 29.54 3.19 -4.13
N THR A 580 30.41 4.16 -4.40
CA THR A 580 31.65 4.32 -3.63
C THR A 580 31.37 4.83 -2.22
N ILE A 581 32.30 4.58 -1.29
CA ILE A 581 32.29 5.20 0.04
C ILE A 581 32.23 6.74 -0.09
N TRP A 582 32.98 7.33 -1.03
CA TRP A 582 32.99 8.76 -1.32
C TRP A 582 31.60 9.30 -1.70
N ARG A 583 30.89 8.63 -2.63
CA ARG A 583 29.53 9.03 -3.03
C ARG A 583 28.54 8.92 -1.89
N ASN A 584 28.70 7.92 -1.03
CA ASN A 584 27.89 7.78 0.17
C ASN A 584 28.20 8.88 1.20
N LEU A 585 29.47 9.26 1.38
CA LEU A 585 29.87 10.33 2.29
C LEU A 585 29.29 11.69 1.84
N CYS A 586 29.41 12.01 0.55
CA CYS A 586 28.98 13.30 -0.01
C CYS A 586 27.49 13.35 -0.38
N TYR A 587 26.68 12.36 0.01
CA TYR A 587 25.29 12.26 -0.42
C TYR A 587 24.46 13.50 -0.05
N GLY A 588 24.64 14.04 1.16
CA GLY A 588 23.94 15.25 1.62
C GLY A 588 24.48 16.55 1.02
N ARG A 589 25.73 16.55 0.54
CA ARG A 589 26.39 17.73 -0.06
C ARG A 589 27.28 17.29 -1.24
N PRO A 590 26.70 17.04 -2.43
CA PRO A 590 27.43 16.47 -3.56
C PRO A 590 28.59 17.32 -4.09
N GLY A 591 28.55 18.64 -3.83
CA GLY A 591 29.60 19.59 -4.21
C GLY A 591 30.68 19.83 -3.14
N ALA A 592 30.77 18.97 -2.12
CA ALA A 592 31.82 19.06 -1.11
C ALA A 592 33.22 18.85 -1.72
N THR A 593 34.18 19.64 -1.25
CA THR A 593 35.60 19.47 -1.61
C THR A 593 36.16 18.19 -0.98
N ILE A 594 37.28 17.69 -1.53
CA ILE A 594 37.94 16.49 -1.01
C ILE A 594 38.38 16.73 0.45
N GLU A 595 38.91 17.91 0.72
CA GLU A 595 39.38 18.35 2.04
C GLU A 595 38.26 18.35 3.07
N GLU A 596 37.09 18.90 2.73
CA GLU A 596 35.90 18.89 3.60
C GLU A 596 35.46 17.45 3.91
N GLY A 597 35.41 16.58 2.89
CA GLY A 597 35.02 15.18 3.06
C GLY A 597 36.01 14.40 3.94
N LEU A 598 37.31 14.57 3.72
CA LEU A 598 38.36 13.96 4.54
C LEU A 598 38.32 14.47 5.99
N ALA A 599 38.09 15.76 6.19
CA ALA A 599 37.97 16.35 7.52
C ALA A 599 36.77 15.76 8.28
N ALA A 600 35.60 15.67 7.63
CA ALA A 600 34.41 15.06 8.22
C ALA A 600 34.61 13.57 8.55
N ALA A 601 35.27 12.82 7.66
CA ALA A 601 35.58 11.42 7.90
C ALA A 601 36.59 11.21 9.03
N LYS A 602 37.59 12.08 9.18
CA LYS A 602 38.53 12.05 10.31
C LYS A 602 37.84 12.41 11.62
N ALA A 603 37.01 13.45 11.63
CA ALA A 603 36.24 13.87 12.79
C ALA A 603 35.26 12.79 13.29
N ALA A 604 34.74 11.94 12.39
CA ALA A 604 33.89 10.81 12.73
C ALA A 604 34.65 9.50 13.05
N GLY A 605 35.98 9.50 13.05
CA GLY A 605 36.78 8.28 13.21
C GLY A 605 36.59 7.26 12.08
N ALA A 606 36.16 7.71 10.91
CA ALA A 606 35.89 6.85 9.75
C ALA A 606 37.08 6.71 8.80
N HIS A 607 37.98 7.69 8.79
CA HIS A 607 39.11 7.73 7.84
C HIS A 607 39.97 6.46 7.84
N ASP A 608 40.35 5.96 9.01
CA ASP A 608 41.32 4.87 9.12
C ASP A 608 40.76 3.55 8.59
N PHE A 609 39.51 3.20 8.90
CA PHE A 609 38.90 1.98 8.36
C PHE A 609 38.63 2.11 6.86
N ILE A 610 38.27 3.31 6.39
CA ILE A 610 38.10 3.56 4.96
C ILE A 610 39.43 3.32 4.24
N CYS A 611 40.53 3.87 4.73
CA CYS A 611 41.87 3.70 4.14
C CYS A 611 42.40 2.26 4.19
N ARG A 612 41.88 1.40 5.09
CA ARG A 612 42.20 -0.04 5.12
C ARG A 612 41.50 -0.85 4.03
N GLN A 613 40.45 -0.30 3.40
CA GLN A 613 39.79 -0.94 2.27
C GLN A 613 40.70 -0.89 1.03
N SER A 614 40.55 -1.87 0.12
CA SER A 614 41.43 -2.03 -1.05
C SER A 614 41.49 -0.81 -1.98
N LEU A 615 40.40 -0.04 -2.08
CA LEU A 615 40.31 1.17 -2.90
C LEU A 615 40.01 2.42 -2.06
N ALA A 616 40.26 2.38 -0.75
CA ALA A 616 39.97 3.46 0.18
C ALA A 616 38.56 4.06 -0.01
N TYR A 617 38.44 5.38 -0.22
CA TYR A 617 37.17 6.09 -0.45
C TYR A 617 36.46 5.70 -1.75
N GLU A 618 37.17 5.09 -2.71
CA GLU A 618 36.58 4.62 -3.98
C GLU A 618 36.05 3.19 -3.89
N THR A 619 36.20 2.54 -2.74
CA THR A 619 35.67 1.18 -2.51
C THR A 619 34.16 1.14 -2.77
N LEU A 620 33.76 0.23 -3.66
CA LEU A 620 32.37 0.03 -4.04
C LEU A 620 31.64 -0.77 -2.95
N LEU A 621 30.60 -0.16 -2.40
CA LEU A 621 29.69 -0.80 -1.47
C LEU A 621 28.55 -1.51 -2.24
N GLY A 622 28.19 -2.71 -1.78
CA GLY A 622 27.01 -3.43 -2.27
C GLY A 622 25.70 -2.81 -1.77
N GLU A 623 24.58 -3.51 -2.01
CA GLU A 623 23.27 -3.05 -1.52
C GLU A 623 23.27 -2.92 0.01
N GLN A 624 22.63 -1.86 0.51
CA GLN A 624 22.55 -1.53 1.95
C GLN A 624 23.94 -1.47 2.63
N GLY A 625 24.99 -1.11 1.89
CA GLY A 625 26.35 -1.02 2.43
C GLY A 625 27.00 -2.36 2.72
N ALA A 626 26.62 -3.43 2.01
CA ALA A 626 27.33 -4.71 2.09
C ALA A 626 28.84 -4.50 1.86
N GLY A 627 29.66 -4.98 2.79
CA GLY A 627 31.11 -4.76 2.82
C GLY A 627 31.61 -3.95 4.03
N LEU A 628 30.71 -3.32 4.81
CA LEU A 628 31.05 -2.63 6.06
C LEU A 628 30.36 -3.28 7.27
N SER A 629 31.02 -3.25 8.43
CA SER A 629 30.44 -3.63 9.71
C SER A 629 29.38 -2.63 10.17
N GLY A 630 28.54 -3.00 11.15
CA GLY A 630 27.51 -2.10 11.68
C GLY A 630 28.08 -0.78 12.21
N GLY A 631 29.16 -0.84 12.99
CA GLY A 631 29.82 0.36 13.52
C GLY A 631 30.51 1.21 12.45
N GLU A 632 31.06 0.59 11.39
CA GLU A 632 31.62 1.32 10.25
C GLU A 632 30.54 2.08 9.46
N LYS A 633 29.38 1.46 9.21
CA LYS A 633 28.24 2.13 8.57
C LYS A 633 27.78 3.34 9.38
N GLN A 634 27.73 3.19 10.70
CA GLN A 634 27.30 4.26 11.60
C GLN A 634 28.31 5.42 11.61
N ARG A 635 29.61 5.15 11.73
CA ARG A 635 30.65 6.21 11.63
C ARG A 635 30.62 6.91 10.28
N LEU A 636 30.38 6.19 9.18
CA LEU A 636 30.22 6.81 7.86
C LEU A 636 28.96 7.68 7.78
N SER A 637 27.87 7.28 8.43
CA SER A 637 26.63 8.07 8.54
C SER A 637 26.84 9.35 9.39
N ILE A 638 27.60 9.25 10.48
CA ILE A 638 28.02 10.39 11.29
C ILE A 638 28.89 11.34 10.46
N ALA A 639 29.88 10.82 9.71
CA ALA A 639 30.72 11.61 8.81
C ALA A 639 29.88 12.34 7.74
N ARG A 640 28.90 11.66 7.13
CA ARG A 640 27.94 12.26 6.18
C ARG A 640 27.18 13.42 6.82
N THR A 641 26.74 13.26 8.07
CA THR A 641 25.98 14.28 8.80
C THR A 641 26.86 15.46 9.20
N LEU A 642 28.12 15.21 9.61
CA LEU A 642 29.12 16.27 9.85
C LEU A 642 29.38 17.10 8.60
N LEU A 643 29.54 16.44 7.44
CA LEU A 643 29.77 17.11 6.16
C LEU A 643 28.56 17.94 5.70
N TYR A 644 27.35 17.49 6.06
CA TYR A 644 26.10 18.19 5.78
C TYR A 644 25.93 19.47 6.62
N ASP A 645 26.54 19.51 7.81
CA ASP A 645 26.52 20.61 8.78
C ASP A 645 25.11 21.18 9.10
N PRO A 646 24.19 20.34 9.62
CA PRO A 646 22.84 20.78 9.99
C PRO A 646 22.84 21.64 11.25
N ARG A 647 21.81 22.49 11.41
CA ARG A 647 21.59 23.29 12.64
C ARG A 647 20.84 22.52 13.72
N ILE A 648 19.95 21.63 13.31
CA ILE A 648 19.17 20.74 14.17
C ILE A 648 19.61 19.31 13.88
N LEU A 649 19.88 18.56 14.94
CA LEU A 649 20.34 17.18 14.86
C LEU A 649 19.35 16.27 15.57
N VAL A 650 19.02 15.15 14.92
CA VAL A 650 18.30 14.04 15.53
C VAL A 650 19.18 12.81 15.54
N LEU A 651 19.34 12.21 16.72
CA LEU A 651 20.07 10.97 16.92
C LEU A 651 19.06 9.88 17.32
N ASP A 652 18.80 8.92 16.44
CA ASP A 652 17.93 7.78 16.73
C ASP A 652 18.81 6.56 17.05
N GLU A 653 19.08 6.33 18.35
CA GLU A 653 20.21 5.53 18.79
C GLU A 653 20.15 4.04 18.37
N ALA A 654 21.25 3.59 17.76
CA ALA A 654 21.55 2.21 17.38
C ALA A 654 22.90 1.74 17.94
N THR A 655 22.87 0.69 18.76
CA THR A 655 24.07 -0.05 19.19
C THR A 655 23.69 -1.49 19.58
N SER A 656 22.74 -2.15 18.90
CA SER A 656 22.58 -3.60 19.08
C SER A 656 23.65 -4.32 18.22
N ASN A 657 24.51 -5.09 18.89
CA ASN A 657 25.59 -5.91 18.33
C ASN A 657 26.83 -5.17 17.79
N ILE A 658 27.32 -4.16 18.51
CA ILE A 658 28.60 -3.49 18.20
C ILE A 658 29.59 -3.80 19.33
N ASP A 659 30.85 -4.09 18.98
CA ASP A 659 31.96 -4.31 19.89
C ASP A 659 32.29 -3.04 20.70
N ALA A 660 32.84 -3.21 21.90
CA ALA A 660 33.08 -2.09 22.83
C ALA A 660 34.04 -1.03 22.26
N GLU A 661 35.01 -1.42 21.42
CA GLU A 661 35.96 -0.51 20.78
C GLU A 661 35.27 0.35 19.71
N ALA A 662 34.49 -0.27 18.82
CA ALA A 662 33.69 0.46 17.84
C ALA A 662 32.63 1.34 18.51
N GLU A 663 32.01 0.90 19.61
CA GLU A 663 31.06 1.71 20.36
C GLU A 663 31.69 2.98 20.92
N ARG A 664 32.89 2.88 21.52
CA ARG A 664 33.62 4.05 22.03
C ARG A 664 33.93 5.04 20.91
N ALA A 665 34.40 4.56 19.77
CA ALA A 665 34.69 5.40 18.62
C ALA A 665 33.42 6.10 18.07
N ILE A 666 32.26 5.44 18.11
CA ILE A 666 30.97 6.04 17.72
C ILE A 666 30.58 7.13 18.72
N GLN A 667 30.73 6.91 20.03
CA GLN A 667 30.43 7.90 21.05
C GLN A 667 31.32 9.13 20.93
N ASP A 668 32.61 8.96 20.66
CA ASP A 668 33.54 10.06 20.41
C ASP A 668 33.11 10.87 19.17
N ALA A 669 32.70 10.19 18.10
CA ALA A 669 32.20 10.82 16.87
C ALA A 669 30.88 11.59 17.11
N LEU A 670 29.96 11.02 17.90
CA LEU A 670 28.71 11.69 18.30
C LEU A 670 28.98 12.93 19.16
N ALA A 671 29.93 12.85 20.11
CA ALA A 671 30.31 13.99 20.94
C ALA A 671 30.87 15.16 20.12
N VAL A 672 31.54 14.89 19.00
CA VAL A 672 31.96 15.93 18.04
C VAL A 672 30.74 16.48 17.26
N LEU A 673 29.86 15.60 16.79
CA LEU A 673 28.68 15.97 16.00
C LEU A 673 27.68 16.85 16.76
N VAL A 674 27.48 16.65 18.06
CA VAL A 674 26.50 17.40 18.86
C VAL A 674 26.93 18.86 19.15
N ARG A 675 28.23 19.17 19.13
CA ARG A 675 28.74 20.49 19.53
C ARG A 675 28.15 21.63 18.71
N GLY A 676 27.53 22.60 19.40
CA GLY A 676 27.01 23.84 18.80
C GLY A 676 25.73 23.65 17.99
N ARG A 677 25.01 22.53 18.15
CA ARG A 677 23.79 22.20 17.42
C ARG A 677 22.66 21.86 18.38
N THR A 678 21.44 22.30 18.08
CA THR A 678 20.26 21.82 18.81
C THR A 678 20.10 20.33 18.56
N THR A 679 20.08 19.52 19.60
CA THR A 679 20.13 18.06 19.44
C THR A 679 18.97 17.40 20.16
N ILE A 680 18.25 16.52 19.45
CA ILE A 680 17.28 15.59 20.03
C ILE A 680 17.85 14.19 19.92
N ALA A 681 18.15 13.57 21.06
CA ALA A 681 18.69 12.22 21.12
C ALA A 681 17.64 11.26 21.66
N ILE A 682 17.15 10.35 20.81
CA ILE A 682 16.34 9.22 21.26
C ILE A 682 17.29 8.14 21.71
N ALA A 683 17.20 7.78 22.97
CA ALA A 683 18.16 6.87 23.55
C ALA A 683 17.54 5.52 23.93
N HIS A 684 18.28 4.49 23.57
CA HIS A 684 18.13 3.13 24.07
C HIS A 684 19.27 2.75 25.01
N ARG A 685 20.32 3.58 25.15
CA ARG A 685 21.36 3.44 26.17
C ARG A 685 21.49 4.71 27.02
N LEU A 686 21.63 4.50 28.33
CA LEU A 686 21.79 5.58 29.30
C LEU A 686 23.04 6.43 29.12
N SER A 687 24.11 5.87 28.54
CA SER A 687 25.38 6.57 28.30
C SER A 687 25.20 7.82 27.45
N THR A 688 24.36 7.75 26.43
CA THR A 688 24.09 8.84 25.49
C THR A 688 23.25 9.97 26.12
N LEU A 689 22.41 9.64 27.11
CA LEU A 689 21.55 10.59 27.81
C LEU A 689 22.20 11.27 29.00
N ARG A 690 23.25 10.68 29.56
CA ARG A 690 23.90 11.18 30.77
C ARG A 690 24.42 12.62 30.59
N ASN A 691 24.79 12.96 29.36
CA ASN A 691 25.30 14.29 28.99
C ASN A 691 24.23 15.19 28.37
N ALA A 692 22.95 14.78 28.36
CA ALA A 692 21.88 15.64 27.89
C ALA A 692 21.61 16.75 28.92
N ASP A 693 21.39 17.97 28.43
CA ASP A 693 21.03 19.12 29.27
C ASP A 693 19.68 18.88 29.96
N ARG A 694 18.78 18.17 29.28
CA ARG A 694 17.46 17.80 29.78
C ARG A 694 16.98 16.49 29.17
N ILE A 695 16.24 15.72 29.95
CA ILE A 695 15.68 14.43 29.55
C ILE A 695 14.15 14.53 29.60
N LEU A 696 13.48 14.00 28.57
CA LEU A 696 12.04 13.86 28.45
C LEU A 696 11.67 12.38 28.51
N ALA A 697 11.00 11.97 29.59
CA ALA A 697 10.52 10.61 29.76
C ALA A 697 9.08 10.48 29.27
N PHE A 698 8.90 9.67 28.22
CA PHE A 698 7.63 9.34 27.63
C PHE A 698 7.08 8.03 28.15
N ASP A 699 5.79 8.02 28.46
CA ASP A 699 5.02 6.83 28.77
C ASP A 699 3.71 6.85 27.99
N ARG A 700 3.44 5.76 27.26
CA ARG A 700 2.25 5.59 26.41
C ARG A 700 1.87 6.82 25.58
N GLY A 701 2.83 7.42 24.89
CA GLY A 701 2.59 8.55 24.00
C GLY A 701 2.42 9.90 24.67
N ARG A 702 2.54 9.98 26.01
CA ARG A 702 2.49 11.22 26.78
C ARG A 702 3.86 11.55 27.36
N LEU A 703 4.15 12.84 27.52
CA LEU A 703 5.30 13.31 28.29
C LEU A 703 4.97 13.19 29.78
N ALA A 704 5.67 12.29 30.49
CA ALA A 704 5.39 11.97 31.89
C ALA A 704 6.31 12.72 32.85
N GLU A 705 7.62 12.79 32.54
CA GLU A 705 8.62 13.48 33.37
C GLU A 705 9.58 14.28 32.49
N GLN A 706 10.09 15.37 33.04
CA GLN A 706 11.15 16.16 32.41
C GLN A 706 12.10 16.74 33.47
N GLY A 707 13.40 16.75 33.17
CA GLY A 707 14.41 17.28 34.10
C GLY A 707 15.82 16.82 33.72
N THR A 708 16.80 17.15 34.54
CA THR A 708 18.17 16.63 34.39
C THR A 708 18.27 15.17 34.82
N HIS A 709 19.35 14.49 34.44
CA HIS A 709 19.62 13.11 34.87
C HIS A 709 19.53 12.94 36.39
N ALA A 710 20.12 13.88 37.15
CA ALA A 710 20.15 13.82 38.61
C ALA A 710 18.77 14.04 39.24
N GLU A 711 18.00 15.02 38.75
CA GLU A 711 16.66 15.34 39.22
C GLU A 711 15.69 14.16 39.01
N LEU A 712 15.68 13.59 37.81
CA LEU A 712 14.80 12.48 37.47
C LEU A 712 15.15 11.18 38.20
N LEU A 713 16.45 10.98 38.50
CA LEU A 713 16.89 9.82 39.29
C LEU A 713 16.48 9.97 40.77
N ALA A 714 16.57 11.19 41.33
CA ALA A 714 16.18 11.49 42.70
C ALA A 714 14.66 11.41 42.90
N ALA A 715 13.86 11.76 41.88
CA ALA A 715 12.40 11.66 41.89
C ALA A 715 11.87 10.21 41.95
N ASP A 716 12.73 9.20 41.77
CA ASP A 716 12.40 7.76 41.75
C ASP A 716 11.21 7.38 40.85
N GLY A 717 11.06 8.11 39.74
CA GLY A 717 9.96 7.98 38.78
C GLY A 717 10.17 6.91 37.70
N ILE A 718 9.49 7.09 36.56
CA ILE A 718 9.60 6.26 35.36
C ILE A 718 11.05 6.24 34.87
N TYR A 719 11.72 7.39 34.87
CA TYR A 719 13.11 7.47 34.46
C TYR A 719 14.03 6.60 35.33
N ALA A 720 13.96 6.76 36.67
CA ALA A 720 14.76 5.96 37.59
C ALA A 720 14.52 4.45 37.45
N ARG A 721 13.27 4.06 37.17
CA ARG A 721 12.92 2.66 36.89
C ARG A 721 13.54 2.14 35.59
N LEU A 722 13.51 2.93 34.51
CA LEU A 722 14.19 2.60 33.24
C LEU A 722 15.72 2.48 33.45
N VAL A 723 16.30 3.37 34.25
CA VAL A 723 17.73 3.34 34.61
C VAL A 723 18.08 2.03 35.32
N ARG A 724 17.32 1.67 36.35
CA ARG A 724 17.52 0.42 37.12
C ARG A 724 17.41 -0.82 36.23
N LEU A 725 16.40 -0.86 35.35
CA LEU A 725 16.20 -1.99 34.42
C LEU A 725 17.38 -2.16 33.46
N GLN A 726 17.84 -1.09 32.81
CA GLN A 726 19.01 -1.19 31.91
C GLN A 726 20.31 -1.53 32.65
N THR A 727 20.49 -1.01 33.87
CA THR A 727 21.67 -1.32 34.69
C THR A 727 21.69 -2.79 35.14
N GLN A 728 20.52 -3.38 35.38
CA GLN A 728 20.39 -4.82 35.69
C GLN A 728 20.67 -5.69 34.48
N VAL A 729 20.19 -5.31 33.29
CA VAL A 729 20.45 -6.03 32.03
C VAL A 729 21.90 -5.90 31.57
N SER A 730 22.57 -4.78 31.87
CA SER A 730 23.98 -4.54 31.51
C SER A 730 24.99 -5.28 32.43
N LYS A 731 24.54 -6.01 33.46
CA LYS A 731 25.41 -6.89 34.28
C LYS A 731 25.71 -8.21 33.56
N HIS A 732 26.36 -8.14 32.40
CA HIS A 732 27.12 -9.25 31.82
C HIS A 732 28.61 -8.88 31.79
N PRO A 733 29.52 -9.85 32.03
CA PRO A 733 30.87 -9.60 32.54
C PRO A 733 31.74 -8.91 31.49
N SER A 734 32.41 -7.80 31.86
CA SER A 734 33.49 -7.25 31.06
C SER A 734 34.76 -8.10 31.23
N VAL A 735 35.52 -8.22 30.14
CA VAL A 735 36.79 -8.97 30.04
C VAL A 735 37.82 -8.50 31.09
N ASP A 736 37.69 -7.27 31.60
CA ASP A 736 38.55 -6.72 32.65
C ASP A 736 38.56 -7.55 33.95
N ARG A 737 37.52 -8.35 34.24
CA ARG A 737 37.54 -9.27 35.41
C ARG A 737 38.18 -10.63 35.15
N LEU A 738 38.54 -10.96 33.91
CA LEU A 738 39.26 -12.19 33.58
C LEU A 738 40.78 -12.04 33.69
N LEU A 739 41.27 -10.80 33.84
CA LEU A 739 42.71 -10.50 33.91
C LEU A 739 43.20 -10.14 35.33
N ASP A 740 42.31 -10.10 36.31
CA ASP A 740 42.70 -9.93 37.71
C ASP A 740 43.03 -11.31 38.32
N THR A 741 44.18 -11.86 37.92
CA THR A 741 44.78 -13.02 38.58
C THR A 741 45.37 -12.59 39.93
N GLY A 742 44.59 -12.70 41.00
CA GLY A 742 45.09 -12.38 42.33
C GLY A 742 44.07 -12.55 43.45
N GLY A 743 43.67 -13.80 43.74
CA GLY A 743 42.99 -14.12 44.99
C GLY A 743 41.99 -15.27 44.85
N GLU A 744 42.36 -16.44 45.37
CA GLU A 744 41.44 -17.56 45.61
C GLU A 744 40.30 -17.08 46.52
N ALA A 745 39.12 -16.86 45.94
CA ALA A 745 37.87 -16.85 46.68
C ALA A 745 37.02 -17.99 46.14
N ALA A 746 36.84 -19.01 46.98
CA ALA A 746 36.00 -20.17 46.73
C ALA A 746 34.62 -19.72 46.22
N ALA A 747 34.35 -20.00 44.94
CA ALA A 747 33.04 -19.82 44.36
C ALA A 747 32.10 -20.84 45.01
N ALA A 748 31.28 -20.37 45.95
CA ALA A 748 30.06 -21.08 46.32
C ALA A 748 29.27 -21.39 45.03
N PRO A 749 28.64 -22.57 44.90
CA PRO A 749 27.83 -22.87 43.74
C PRO A 749 26.74 -21.81 43.66
N VAL A 750 26.83 -20.93 42.66
CA VAL A 750 25.68 -20.15 42.24
C VAL A 750 24.66 -21.20 41.80
N PRO A 751 23.50 -21.33 42.48
CA PRO A 751 22.49 -22.25 41.98
C PRO A 751 22.23 -21.83 40.55
N ALA A 752 22.41 -22.76 39.61
CA ALA A 752 21.99 -22.57 38.25
C ALA A 752 20.53 -22.13 38.35
N ALA A 753 20.27 -20.85 38.08
CA ALA A 753 18.92 -20.39 37.90
C ALA A 753 18.42 -21.22 36.73
N GLU A 754 17.64 -22.26 37.02
CA GLU A 754 16.83 -22.91 36.02
C GLU A 754 16.20 -21.79 35.21
N PRO A 755 16.31 -21.79 33.86
CA PRO A 755 15.59 -20.83 33.08
C PRO A 755 14.14 -20.98 33.52
N ALA A 756 13.61 -19.94 34.21
CA ALA A 756 12.24 -19.96 34.69
C ALA A 756 11.41 -20.31 33.46
N ALA A 757 10.89 -21.53 33.42
CA ALA A 757 10.12 -21.98 32.29
C ALA A 757 8.97 -20.99 32.20
N ALA A 758 9.01 -20.11 31.21
CA ALA A 758 7.91 -19.26 30.81
C ALA A 758 6.84 -20.17 30.18
N GLY A 759 6.38 -21.16 30.95
CA GLY A 759 5.33 -22.08 30.60
C GLY A 759 4.01 -21.34 30.62
N ILE A 760 3.12 -21.74 29.72
CA ILE A 760 1.77 -21.19 29.66
C ILE A 760 1.02 -21.55 30.95
N ALA A 761 0.54 -20.53 31.67
CA ALA A 761 -0.34 -20.72 32.81
C ALA A 761 -1.76 -21.05 32.34
N TRP A 762 -2.07 -22.33 32.22
CA TRP A 762 -3.40 -22.79 31.79
C TRP A 762 -4.43 -22.63 32.90
N LEU A 763 -5.51 -21.90 32.61
CA LEU A 763 -6.70 -21.82 33.47
C LEU A 763 -7.53 -23.11 33.31
N THR A 764 -8.09 -23.57 34.43
CA THR A 764 -8.78 -24.87 34.53
C THR A 764 -10.26 -24.66 34.87
N PRO A 765 -11.19 -25.25 34.09
CA PRO A 765 -12.61 -25.21 34.42
C PRO A 765 -12.88 -25.67 35.86
N GLY A 766 -13.73 -24.95 36.59
CA GLY A 766 -14.12 -25.26 37.98
C GLY A 766 -13.21 -24.67 39.07
N ARG A 767 -11.94 -24.37 38.79
CA ARG A 767 -11.04 -23.68 39.73
C ARG A 767 -11.17 -22.16 39.63
N GLN A 768 -11.35 -21.67 38.41
CA GLN A 768 -11.68 -20.27 38.15
C GLN A 768 -13.13 -20.18 37.70
N ARG A 769 -13.81 -19.10 38.09
CA ARG A 769 -15.17 -18.75 37.63
C ARG A 769 -15.19 -17.33 37.09
N PHE A 770 -16.00 -17.09 36.07
CA PHE A 770 -16.10 -15.78 35.41
C PHE A 770 -17.48 -15.18 35.67
N VAL A 771 -17.50 -13.97 36.22
CA VAL A 771 -18.73 -13.29 36.61
C VAL A 771 -18.79 -11.89 36.05
N THR A 772 -20.00 -11.43 35.75
CA THR A 772 -20.24 -10.03 35.37
C THR A 772 -20.42 -9.21 36.65
N GLY A 773 -19.42 -8.42 36.98
CA GLY A 773 -19.42 -7.46 38.08
C GLY A 773 -20.22 -6.18 37.78
N PRO A 774 -20.16 -5.19 38.68
CA PRO A 774 -20.90 -3.93 38.56
C PRO A 774 -20.56 -3.16 37.28
N LEU A 775 -21.55 -2.45 36.73
CA LEU A 775 -21.46 -1.75 35.44
C LEU A 775 -21.04 -2.67 34.28
N GLY A 776 -21.30 -3.97 34.39
CA GLY A 776 -20.99 -4.95 33.35
C GLY A 776 -19.50 -5.29 33.26
N ARG A 777 -18.65 -4.93 34.24
CA ARG A 777 -17.24 -5.33 34.30
C ARG A 777 -17.12 -6.85 34.34
N ILE A 778 -16.07 -7.43 33.76
CA ILE A 778 -15.86 -8.88 33.77
C ILE A 778 -14.79 -9.18 34.81
N ASP A 779 -15.13 -10.02 35.78
CA ASP A 779 -14.26 -10.36 36.91
C ASP A 779 -14.02 -11.88 36.92
N MET A 780 -12.84 -12.30 37.36
CA MET A 780 -12.48 -13.71 37.52
C MET A 780 -12.30 -14.02 39.00
N GLN A 781 -13.02 -15.03 39.49
CA GLN A 781 -12.89 -15.52 40.84
C GLN A 781 -11.98 -16.75 40.88
N VAL A 782 -10.98 -16.75 41.76
CA VAL A 782 -10.06 -17.86 42.02
C VAL A 782 -10.12 -18.20 43.51
N GLY A 783 -10.93 -19.19 43.88
CA GLY A 783 -11.24 -19.46 45.29
C GLY A 783 -11.89 -18.23 45.95
N ASN A 784 -11.23 -17.64 46.95
CA ASN A 784 -11.69 -16.42 47.63
C ASN A 784 -11.10 -15.11 47.03
N ALA A 785 -10.16 -15.20 46.08
CA ALA A 785 -9.57 -14.03 45.45
C ALA A 785 -10.40 -13.60 44.22
N LEU A 786 -10.65 -12.30 44.09
CA LEU A 786 -11.33 -11.71 42.95
C LEU A 786 -10.33 -10.89 42.13
N GLU A 787 -10.11 -11.30 40.89
CA GLU A 787 -9.38 -10.52 39.89
C GLU A 787 -10.38 -9.68 39.10
N ALA A 788 -10.45 -8.39 39.42
CA ALA A 788 -11.41 -7.47 38.82
C ALA A 788 -10.92 -6.89 37.49
N GLY A 789 -11.86 -6.66 36.55
CA GLY A 789 -11.59 -5.92 35.31
C GLY A 789 -10.72 -6.67 34.30
N ILE A 790 -10.95 -7.98 34.16
CA ILE A 790 -10.26 -8.80 33.19
C ILE A 790 -10.85 -8.63 31.78
N PHE A 791 -10.07 -8.99 30.76
CA PHE A 791 -10.51 -9.07 29.39
C PHE A 791 -9.85 -10.25 28.68
N VAL A 792 -10.46 -10.69 27.58
CA VAL A 792 -10.04 -11.90 26.87
C VAL A 792 -9.64 -11.53 25.44
N VAL A 793 -8.50 -12.05 24.99
CA VAL A 793 -7.97 -11.82 23.65
C VAL A 793 -7.71 -13.18 22.97
N PRO A 794 -8.21 -13.41 21.74
CA PRO A 794 -7.90 -14.64 21.01
C PRO A 794 -6.45 -14.61 20.51
N ALA A 795 -5.65 -15.64 20.82
CA ALA A 795 -4.27 -15.72 20.33
C ALA A 795 -4.19 -16.12 18.84
N LEU A 796 -5.13 -16.96 18.40
CA LEU A 796 -5.22 -17.47 17.03
C LEU A 796 -6.61 -17.17 16.43
N PRO A 797 -6.98 -15.89 16.25
CA PRO A 797 -8.33 -15.51 15.84
C PRO A 797 -8.73 -16.08 14.47
N ALA A 798 -7.76 -16.47 13.64
CA ALA A 798 -8.00 -16.93 12.28
C ALA A 798 -8.29 -18.42 12.13
N SER A 799 -7.48 -19.26 12.76
CA SER A 799 -7.68 -20.71 12.75
C SER A 799 -8.60 -21.17 13.86
N HIS A 800 -8.64 -20.44 14.98
CA HIS A 800 -9.15 -20.95 16.25
C HIS A 800 -9.76 -19.85 17.13
N PRO A 801 -10.89 -19.25 16.72
CA PRO A 801 -11.45 -18.05 17.35
C PRO A 801 -11.94 -18.24 18.79
N GLU A 802 -12.34 -19.46 19.17
CA GLU A 802 -12.81 -19.79 20.54
C GLU A 802 -11.79 -20.64 21.33
N CYS A 803 -10.55 -20.76 20.84
CA CYS A 803 -9.51 -21.57 21.48
C CYS A 803 -8.20 -20.78 21.63
N TRP A 804 -7.33 -21.23 22.54
CA TRP A 804 -6.08 -20.54 22.90
C TRP A 804 -6.31 -19.06 23.24
N LEU A 805 -7.18 -18.80 24.21
CA LEU A 805 -7.58 -17.46 24.60
C LEU A 805 -6.70 -16.97 25.73
N SER A 806 -6.09 -15.79 25.57
CA SER A 806 -5.33 -15.12 26.61
C SER A 806 -6.27 -14.32 27.48
N VAL A 807 -6.32 -14.63 28.79
CA VAL A 807 -7.05 -13.86 29.79
C VAL A 807 -6.07 -12.88 30.40
N ARG A 808 -6.43 -11.60 30.38
CA ARG A 808 -5.53 -10.50 30.69
C ARG A 808 -6.19 -9.46 31.59
N ARG A 809 -5.37 -8.65 32.26
CA ARG A 809 -5.82 -7.54 33.10
C ARG A 809 -4.92 -6.33 32.92
N TRP A 810 -5.46 -5.17 33.25
CA TRP A 810 -4.66 -3.95 33.40
C TRP A 810 -4.05 -3.92 34.80
N ASN A 811 -2.73 -3.85 34.92
CA ASN A 811 -2.10 -3.63 36.22
C ASN A 811 -2.23 -2.15 36.67
N ASP A 812 -1.77 -1.81 37.87
CA ASP A 812 -1.85 -0.43 38.39
C ASP A 812 -1.05 0.59 37.56
N ALA A 813 0.02 0.11 36.91
CA ALA A 813 0.79 0.89 35.96
C ALA A 813 0.02 1.11 34.64
N GLY A 814 -1.06 0.37 34.39
CA GLY A 814 -1.89 0.39 33.18
C GLY A 814 -1.39 -0.48 32.03
N ASP A 815 -0.46 -1.40 32.31
CA ASP A 815 0.06 -2.36 31.34
C ASP A 815 -0.87 -3.57 31.24
N ASP A 816 -0.94 -4.12 30.04
CA ASP A 816 -1.69 -5.34 29.74
C ASP A 816 -0.88 -6.58 30.14
N VAL A 817 -1.29 -7.27 31.20
CA VAL A 817 -0.62 -8.46 31.74
C VAL A 817 -1.50 -9.69 31.57
N GLU A 818 -0.93 -10.75 30.99
CA GLU A 818 -1.58 -12.06 30.93
C GLU A 818 -1.60 -12.72 32.32
N ILE A 819 -2.79 -13.15 32.75
CA ILE A 819 -3.01 -13.88 34.00
C ILE A 819 -3.16 -15.39 33.77
N GLY A 820 -3.47 -15.79 32.54
CA GLY A 820 -3.48 -17.18 32.13
C GLY A 820 -4.12 -17.39 30.76
N MET A 821 -4.08 -18.62 30.26
CA MET A 821 -4.66 -19.00 28.97
C MET A 821 -5.76 -20.05 29.12
N ILE A 822 -6.78 -19.96 28.26
CA ILE A 822 -7.86 -20.93 28.11
C ILE A 822 -7.61 -21.75 26.84
N ARG A 823 -7.69 -23.09 26.94
CA ARG A 823 -7.50 -23.98 25.78
C ARG A 823 -8.64 -23.90 24.79
N ALA A 824 -9.87 -24.14 25.26
CA ALA A 824 -11.07 -24.05 24.45
C ALA A 824 -12.23 -23.53 25.28
N LEU A 825 -13.06 -22.67 24.70
CA LEU A 825 -14.26 -22.17 25.35
C LEU A 825 -15.30 -23.29 25.60
N ALA A 826 -15.25 -24.34 24.79
CA ALA A 826 -16.14 -25.50 24.87
C ALA A 826 -15.98 -26.31 26.16
N ASP A 827 -14.84 -26.18 26.85
CA ASP A 827 -14.53 -26.92 28.08
C ASP A 827 -15.11 -26.25 29.34
N TRP A 828 -15.67 -25.04 29.22
CA TRP A 828 -16.20 -24.24 30.34
C TRP A 828 -17.71 -24.41 30.52
N GLU A 829 -18.19 -24.24 31.75
CA GLU A 829 -19.63 -24.29 32.09
C GLU A 829 -20.43 -23.24 31.27
N PRO A 830 -21.72 -23.50 30.97
CA PRO A 830 -22.51 -22.61 30.11
C PRO A 830 -22.56 -21.14 30.58
N THR A 831 -22.56 -20.92 31.90
CA THR A 831 -22.55 -19.61 32.55
C THR A 831 -21.23 -18.87 32.31
N ASP A 832 -20.09 -19.49 32.62
CA ASP A 832 -18.77 -18.92 32.38
C ASP A 832 -18.51 -18.69 30.89
N ARG A 833 -18.94 -19.64 30.05
CA ARG A 833 -18.83 -19.55 28.59
C ARG A 833 -19.57 -18.33 28.03
N ALA A 834 -20.75 -18.00 28.56
CA ALA A 834 -21.50 -16.82 28.13
C ALA A 834 -20.77 -15.51 28.51
N VAL A 835 -20.20 -15.44 29.72
CA VAL A 835 -19.40 -14.28 30.16
C VAL A 835 -18.13 -14.12 29.32
N LEU A 836 -17.41 -15.21 29.06
CA LEU A 836 -16.20 -15.18 28.24
C LEU A 836 -16.49 -14.84 26.76
N ARG A 837 -17.61 -15.30 26.19
CA ARG A 837 -18.05 -14.84 24.86
C ARG A 837 -18.31 -13.35 24.85
N THR A 838 -18.98 -12.83 25.89
CA THR A 838 -19.21 -11.39 26.03
C THR A 838 -17.87 -10.64 26.11
N ALA A 839 -16.89 -11.15 26.85
CA ALA A 839 -15.54 -10.58 26.94
C ALA A 839 -14.82 -10.55 25.58
N LEU A 840 -14.89 -11.65 24.83
CA LEU A 840 -14.31 -11.76 23.48
C LEU A 840 -14.99 -10.79 22.52
N CYS A 841 -16.32 -10.74 22.54
CA CYS A 841 -17.09 -9.82 21.74
C CYS A 841 -16.61 -8.40 21.99
N ARG A 842 -16.48 -7.94 23.25
CA ARG A 842 -16.00 -6.57 23.56
C ARG A 842 -14.63 -6.20 22.97
N ARG A 843 -13.74 -7.17 22.74
CA ARG A 843 -12.38 -6.93 22.22
C ARG A 843 -12.22 -7.17 20.72
N SER A 844 -13.08 -8.01 20.13
CA SER A 844 -13.03 -8.36 18.70
C SER A 844 -14.35 -8.04 17.99
N LEU A 845 -14.30 -7.15 17.01
CA LEU A 845 -15.40 -6.74 16.14
C LEU A 845 -15.06 -7.18 14.71
N VAL A 846 -15.01 -8.49 14.50
CA VAL A 846 -14.76 -9.07 13.17
C VAL A 846 -16.05 -9.73 12.72
N ARG A 847 -16.59 -9.27 11.58
CA ARG A 847 -17.84 -9.81 11.04
C ARG A 847 -17.57 -11.00 10.15
N THR A 848 -18.31 -12.08 10.34
CA THR A 848 -18.16 -13.31 9.56
C THR A 848 -19.16 -13.29 8.42
N ILE A 849 -18.66 -13.28 7.18
CA ILE A 849 -19.47 -13.40 5.97
C ILE A 849 -19.87 -14.87 5.81
N ARG A 850 -21.18 -15.12 5.80
CA ARG A 850 -21.78 -16.45 5.59
C ARG A 850 -22.32 -16.65 4.18
N GLY A 851 -22.64 -15.56 3.49
CA GLY A 851 -23.13 -15.57 2.10
C GLY A 851 -22.85 -14.27 1.39
N ILE A 852 -22.80 -14.30 0.05
CA ILE A 852 -22.47 -13.14 -0.77
C ILE A 852 -23.53 -12.99 -1.85
N HIS A 853 -24.55 -12.17 -1.61
CA HIS A 853 -25.66 -11.98 -2.55
C HIS A 853 -25.27 -11.21 -3.80
N GLY A 854 -24.34 -10.26 -3.67
CA GLY A 854 -23.94 -9.40 -4.76
C GLY A 854 -22.54 -8.86 -4.57
N VAL A 855 -21.79 -8.80 -5.67
CA VAL A 855 -20.57 -8.03 -5.75
C VAL A 855 -20.67 -7.19 -7.01
N ARG A 856 -20.49 -5.88 -6.88
CA ARG A 856 -20.51 -4.94 -8.02
C ARG A 856 -19.18 -4.21 -8.07
N LEU A 857 -18.48 -4.33 -9.19
CA LEU A 857 -17.28 -3.54 -9.45
C LEU A 857 -17.69 -2.19 -10.04
N GLY A 858 -17.48 -1.11 -9.28
CA GLY A 858 -17.76 0.25 -9.68
C GLY A 858 -16.56 1.16 -9.42
N GLN A 859 -15.98 1.74 -10.47
CA GLN A 859 -14.95 2.79 -10.37
C GLN A 859 -13.73 2.42 -9.48
N GLY A 860 -13.31 1.15 -9.49
CA GLY A 860 -12.17 0.69 -8.68
C GLY A 860 -12.51 0.32 -7.24
N PHE A 861 -13.79 0.20 -6.91
CA PHE A 861 -14.28 -0.34 -5.64
C PHE A 861 -15.16 -1.56 -5.91
N LEU A 862 -15.08 -2.54 -5.03
CA LEU A 862 -16.01 -3.66 -4.95
C LEU A 862 -17.05 -3.35 -3.89
N ASP A 863 -18.30 -3.18 -4.32
CA ASP A 863 -19.44 -3.09 -3.42
C ASP A 863 -19.95 -4.50 -3.15
N PHE A 864 -19.78 -4.93 -1.90
CA PHE A 864 -20.26 -6.21 -1.40
C PHE A 864 -21.65 -6.04 -0.79
N ASP A 865 -22.54 -6.98 -1.10
CA ASP A 865 -23.82 -7.20 -0.44
C ASP A 865 -23.79 -8.63 0.10
N VAL A 866 -23.65 -8.74 1.42
CA VAL A 866 -23.29 -9.96 2.11
C VAL A 866 -24.26 -10.26 3.23
N ASP A 867 -24.43 -11.56 3.51
CA ASP A 867 -25.06 -12.00 4.74
C ASP A 867 -23.96 -12.30 5.78
N THR A 868 -24.17 -11.79 6.98
CA THR A 868 -23.17 -11.84 8.06
C THR A 868 -23.76 -12.48 9.31
N ASP A 869 -22.91 -12.72 10.30
CA ASP A 869 -23.33 -13.16 11.64
C ASP A 869 -24.36 -12.23 12.32
N VAL A 870 -24.45 -10.97 11.89
CA VAL A 870 -25.40 -9.96 12.40
C VAL A 870 -26.41 -9.48 11.35
N GLY A 871 -26.67 -10.33 10.34
CA GLY A 871 -27.62 -10.09 9.26
C GLY A 871 -27.01 -9.46 8.02
N ARG A 872 -27.87 -9.06 7.08
CA ARG A 872 -27.44 -8.55 5.77
C ARG A 872 -26.80 -7.17 5.87
N ARG A 873 -25.63 -7.01 5.25
CA ARG A 873 -24.84 -5.78 5.25
C ARG A 873 -24.27 -5.49 3.87
N SER A 874 -24.02 -4.21 3.61
CA SER A 874 -23.28 -3.79 2.42
C SER A 874 -22.05 -2.99 2.82
N PHE A 875 -20.92 -3.27 2.19
CA PHE A 875 -19.68 -2.52 2.39
C PHE A 875 -18.94 -2.37 1.07
N SER A 876 -18.11 -1.32 0.97
CA SER A 876 -17.26 -1.07 -0.21
C SER A 876 -15.81 -1.28 0.17
N THR A 877 -15.07 -2.06 -0.61
CA THR A 877 -13.61 -2.23 -0.48
C THR A 877 -12.91 -1.73 -1.74
N ARG A 878 -11.66 -1.25 -1.61
CA ARG A 878 -10.89 -0.85 -2.79
C ARG A 878 -10.47 -2.08 -3.57
N TRP A 879 -10.67 -2.05 -4.90
CA TRP A 879 -10.24 -3.10 -5.80
C TRP A 879 -8.76 -2.95 -6.14
N THR A 880 -7.91 -3.19 -5.15
CA THR A 880 -6.45 -3.12 -5.23
C THR A 880 -5.82 -4.33 -4.56
N GLN A 881 -4.66 -4.78 -5.06
CA GLN A 881 -3.87 -5.83 -4.40
C GLN A 881 -3.57 -5.43 -2.94
N GLY A 882 -3.97 -6.28 -1.98
CA GLY A 882 -3.71 -6.10 -0.54
C GLY A 882 -4.92 -5.83 0.36
N GLN A 883 -6.10 -5.51 -0.18
CA GLN A 883 -7.32 -5.30 0.64
C GLN A 883 -8.05 -6.61 0.98
N VAL A 884 -7.72 -7.69 0.26
CA VAL A 884 -8.09 -9.04 0.64
C VAL A 884 -6.84 -9.80 1.05
N LEU A 885 -6.76 -10.12 2.33
CA LEU A 885 -5.65 -10.80 2.97
C LEU A 885 -5.99 -12.28 3.19
N ASP A 886 -4.97 -13.14 3.17
CA ASP A 886 -5.12 -14.52 3.62
C ASP A 886 -5.52 -14.55 5.11
N PHE A 887 -6.52 -15.37 5.45
CA PHE A 887 -6.99 -15.56 6.82
C PHE A 887 -7.02 -17.05 7.14
N GLY A 888 -6.03 -17.53 7.92
CA GLY A 888 -5.86 -18.96 8.18
C GLY A 888 -5.44 -19.73 6.91
N SER A 889 -5.73 -21.04 6.86
CA SER A 889 -5.31 -21.94 5.77
C SER A 889 -6.24 -21.96 4.55
N GLY A 890 -7.42 -21.32 4.62
CA GLY A 890 -8.39 -21.28 3.51
C GLY A 890 -9.39 -20.12 3.55
N GLY A 891 -9.24 -19.20 4.49
CA GLY A 891 -10.11 -18.05 4.66
C GLY A 891 -9.55 -16.77 4.05
N ARG A 892 -10.39 -15.74 4.02
CA ARG A 892 -10.06 -14.40 3.52
C ARG A 892 -10.52 -13.33 4.48
N MET A 893 -9.67 -12.33 4.74
CA MET A 893 -10.05 -11.11 5.44
C MET A 893 -10.17 -9.98 4.43
N LEU A 894 -11.33 -9.34 4.36
CA LEU A 894 -11.56 -8.12 3.60
C LEU A 894 -11.55 -6.92 4.55
N ILE A 895 -10.93 -5.83 4.09
CA ILE A 895 -10.95 -4.54 4.78
C ILE A 895 -11.79 -3.58 3.93
N ASP A 896 -12.79 -2.95 4.53
CA ASP A 896 -13.63 -1.96 3.83
C ASP A 896 -13.01 -0.55 3.84
N SER A 897 -13.66 0.40 3.18
CA SER A 897 -13.18 1.79 3.09
C SER A 897 -13.16 2.55 4.42
N ASP A 898 -13.83 2.05 5.45
CA ASP A 898 -13.84 2.60 6.80
C ASP A 898 -12.94 1.78 7.75
N ASP A 899 -12.04 0.96 7.19
CA ASP A 899 -11.11 0.05 7.87
C ASP A 899 -11.78 -1.02 8.76
N ASN A 900 -13.07 -1.31 8.56
CA ASN A 900 -13.72 -2.43 9.24
C ASN A 900 -13.27 -3.75 8.61
N ARG A 901 -13.23 -4.79 9.46
CA ARG A 901 -12.72 -6.12 9.07
C ARG A 901 -13.85 -7.11 8.91
N TRP A 902 -13.89 -7.73 7.74
CA TRP A 902 -14.85 -8.76 7.35
C TRP A 902 -14.08 -10.03 7.04
N VAL A 903 -14.58 -11.19 7.47
CA VAL A 903 -13.87 -12.45 7.32
C VAL A 903 -14.75 -13.50 6.70
N ILE A 904 -14.20 -14.23 5.75
CA ILE A 904 -14.71 -15.51 5.25
C ILE A 904 -13.79 -16.58 5.84
N PRO A 905 -14.22 -17.37 6.84
CA PRO A 905 -13.35 -18.32 7.53
C PRO A 905 -12.76 -19.38 6.60
N ARG A 906 -13.57 -19.85 5.64
CA ARG A 906 -13.14 -20.70 4.53
C ARG A 906 -13.95 -20.33 3.29
N VAL A 907 -13.26 -20.06 2.20
CA VAL A 907 -13.93 -19.71 0.92
C VAL A 907 -14.69 -20.90 0.34
N ASP A 908 -14.24 -22.12 0.63
CA ASP A 908 -14.87 -23.37 0.16
C ASP A 908 -16.21 -23.67 0.85
N ASP A 909 -16.48 -23.07 2.01
CA ASP A 909 -17.72 -23.26 2.76
C ASP A 909 -18.86 -22.36 2.22
N LEU A 910 -18.55 -21.42 1.33
CA LEU A 910 -19.55 -20.59 0.66
C LEU A 910 -20.36 -21.42 -0.35
N PRO A 911 -21.65 -21.11 -0.57
CA PRO A 911 -22.41 -21.71 -1.66
C PRO A 911 -21.65 -21.57 -2.99
N LYS A 912 -21.64 -22.60 -3.85
CA LYS A 912 -20.86 -22.59 -5.10
C LYS A 912 -21.04 -21.33 -5.95
N ALA A 913 -22.27 -20.82 -6.07
CA ALA A 913 -22.55 -19.60 -6.81
C ALA A 913 -21.90 -18.34 -6.18
N ASP A 914 -21.86 -18.28 -4.85
CA ASP A 914 -21.25 -17.20 -4.09
C ASP A 914 -19.72 -17.31 -4.07
N GLN A 915 -19.20 -18.54 -4.00
CA GLN A 915 -17.79 -18.83 -4.20
C GLN A 915 -17.33 -18.37 -5.58
N GLU A 916 -18.04 -18.76 -6.64
CA GLU A 916 -17.74 -18.32 -8.00
C GLU A 916 -17.84 -16.80 -8.14
N ARG A 917 -18.85 -16.16 -7.54
CA ARG A 917 -19.02 -14.70 -7.53
C ARG A 917 -17.86 -14.02 -6.80
N PHE A 918 -17.51 -14.47 -5.60
CA PHE A 918 -16.37 -13.95 -4.85
C PHE A 918 -15.06 -14.10 -5.63
N LEU A 919 -14.81 -15.31 -6.14
CA LEU A 919 -13.64 -15.59 -6.95
C LEU A 919 -13.62 -14.78 -8.25
N HIS A 920 -14.78 -14.44 -8.81
CA HIS A 920 -14.91 -13.62 -10.00
C HIS A 920 -14.61 -12.13 -9.79
N TYR A 921 -14.59 -11.62 -8.55
CA TYR A 921 -14.34 -10.18 -8.31
C TYR A 921 -13.12 -9.91 -7.42
N VAL A 922 -12.75 -10.84 -6.56
CA VAL A 922 -11.62 -10.70 -5.63
C VAL A 922 -10.32 -11.25 -6.22
N TYR A 923 -10.43 -12.22 -7.11
CA TYR A 923 -9.31 -12.75 -7.92
C TYR A 923 -9.44 -12.39 -9.40
N TRP A 924 -10.39 -11.53 -9.71
CA TRP A 924 -10.36 -10.71 -10.91
C TRP A 924 -9.99 -9.29 -10.52
#